data_AF-A0A2A5WVG0-F1
#
_entry.id   AF-A0A2A5WVG0-F1
#
_cell.length_a   1.000
_cell.length_b   1.000
_cell.length_c   1.000
_cell.angle_alpha   90.00
_cell.angle_beta   90.00
_cell.angle_gamma   90.00
#
_symmetry.space_group_name_H-M   'P 1'
#
loop_
_entity.id
_entity.type
_entity.pdbx_description
1 polymer ?
#
loop_
_entity_poly.entity_id
_entity_poly.type
_entity_poly.pdbx_seq_one_letter_code
_entity_poly.pdbx_strand_id
1 'polypeptide(L)'
;MATVLPKQLMTRLRLLSVVLAATVLSACGPGDARVDVATPPEPTPTLQHQGDLDVIREHGVLRLLLERQSDSYLPRFGDALYAEQQLARRFGERLGLDVEYIYVERFTDLIPALQAGQGDLVAANLTVTAAREVEVAFTRPIGYSRDTLVVAANHELPADHSQLQGNMAAREGTTLLEAAVRLSKKHEALRVTPVSADIANETLFDQLVDGEVDLLVQDSNVLATALAYRDDIQAGPVVGEPVPLAWAVRRDATALLTALNDYLHEYRLLGENHLPYVADLAEIRERGRLRMITRNNAATYFLWRGQLMGFEYELGERFADQLGVNLDVIVAPSHEQMLPMLLAGEGDFIAAYLVPTEERKTAATFTRPYHFASEVVVGRKAEPPMASVMDLQGRSVVVRRSSAYWHTLKRLQDMPDLDFTIVPAPSDMETQELIQAVADGRYALTVADSHILEIEMTWRDDIVGLFNLTEEQAHAWAIHPDNTQLLEAMNDYLAKAYRGLHYNLSYARYFQDPHFKPEQQAELFSPGRISPHDELVRKYATDYDFDWRLVVAQMYQESRFDPEARSWMGAVGLMQVLPRTARQYGFTDLTDPETSIQAGVIHMDWVRDRFPDDLAADDRIWLVLAGYNAGHGHVRDARRLAKRLGLDPDQWFDNVEKAMLKLSEPEYARQARHGYVRGHEPVKYVRSIRQRYLAYANLLAN
;
A
#
# COMPACT_ATOMS: atom_id res chain seq x y z
N MET A 1 -59.45 51.10 8.99
CA MET A 1 -58.94 52.48 9.10
C MET A 1 -57.42 52.37 8.96
N ALA A 2 -56.76 52.87 7.91
CA ALA A 2 -56.62 54.29 7.53
C ALA A 2 -55.95 55.08 8.68
N THR A 3 -54.80 55.77 8.51
CA THR A 3 -54.40 56.62 7.37
C THR A 3 -52.87 56.85 7.20
N VAL A 4 -52.43 57.05 5.95
CA VAL A 4 -51.41 58.03 5.47
C VAL A 4 -49.88 57.80 5.66
N LEU A 5 -49.14 58.20 4.61
CA LEU A 5 -47.68 58.21 4.32
C LEU A 5 -47.01 59.56 4.74
N PRO A 6 -45.74 59.96 4.40
CA PRO A 6 -44.60 59.28 3.72
C PRO A 6 -43.18 59.48 4.34
N LYS A 7 -42.18 58.68 3.90
CA LYS A 7 -40.90 59.09 3.22
C LYS A 7 -39.70 58.12 3.41
N GLN A 8 -39.11 57.71 2.28
CA GLN A 8 -37.67 57.60 1.89
C GLN A 8 -36.58 57.34 2.98
N LEU A 9 -35.53 56.51 2.78
CA LEU A 9 -35.01 55.78 1.60
C LEU A 9 -34.08 54.59 2.02
N MET A 10 -33.75 53.69 1.08
CA MET A 10 -32.62 52.72 1.06
C MET A 10 -32.51 51.59 2.11
N THR A 11 -32.84 50.36 1.69
CA THR A 11 -32.00 49.13 1.87
C THR A 11 -32.24 48.19 0.69
N ARG A 12 -31.25 47.38 0.26
CA ARG A 12 -31.42 46.29 -0.72
C ARG A 12 -31.48 44.93 -0.01
N LEU A 13 -32.53 44.11 -0.21
CA LEU A 13 -32.44 42.64 -0.22
C LEU A 13 -33.76 41.96 -0.66
N ARG A 14 -33.68 40.98 -1.58
CA ARG A 14 -34.66 39.87 -1.84
C ARG A 14 -36.13 40.25 -2.16
N LEU A 15 -36.99 39.36 -2.67
CA LEU A 15 -36.91 38.33 -3.73
C LEU A 15 -38.36 37.86 -3.99
N LEU A 16 -38.79 37.65 -5.24
CA LEU A 16 -40.14 37.13 -5.61
C LEU A 16 -41.33 38.06 -5.21
N SER A 17 -42.56 37.95 -5.74
CA SER A 17 -43.22 36.86 -6.47
C SER A 17 -44.42 37.33 -7.36
N VAL A 18 -44.67 36.61 -8.48
CA VAL A 18 -46.01 36.12 -8.96
C VAL A 18 -47.10 37.12 -9.43
N VAL A 19 -47.97 36.88 -10.42
CA VAL A 19 -48.08 36.03 -11.66
C VAL A 19 -49.25 36.61 -12.48
N LEU A 20 -49.16 36.63 -13.83
CA LEU A 20 -50.26 36.36 -14.78
C LEU A 20 -49.74 36.42 -16.24
N ALA A 21 -50.34 35.79 -17.25
CA ALA A 21 -50.51 34.35 -17.53
C ALA A 21 -51.30 34.20 -18.88
N ALA A 22 -50.81 33.38 -19.82
CA ALA A 22 -51.48 32.80 -21.01
C ALA A 22 -50.38 32.34 -22.02
N THR A 23 -50.08 31.06 -22.26
CA THR A 23 -50.84 30.02 -23.03
C THR A 23 -51.07 30.42 -24.50
N VAL A 24 -50.78 29.63 -25.55
CA VAL A 24 -50.39 28.20 -25.72
C VAL A 24 -49.74 28.04 -27.14
N LEU A 25 -49.10 26.98 -27.68
CA LEU A 25 -49.04 25.52 -27.45
C LEU A 25 -47.67 24.89 -27.87
N SER A 26 -47.58 23.57 -27.69
CA SER A 26 -46.62 22.53 -28.14
C SER A 26 -45.70 22.72 -29.37
N ALA A 27 -44.44 22.27 -29.21
CA ALA A 27 -43.84 21.19 -30.01
C ALA A 27 -42.71 20.50 -29.21
N CYS A 28 -42.48 19.19 -29.40
CA CYS A 28 -41.42 18.43 -28.71
C CYS A 28 -40.33 17.99 -29.70
N GLY A 29 -39.07 18.04 -29.28
CA GLY A 29 -37.91 17.48 -29.98
C GLY A 29 -36.65 17.67 -29.13
N PRO A 30 -35.70 16.70 -29.11
CA PRO A 30 -34.46 16.84 -28.37
C PRO A 30 -33.55 17.87 -29.06
N GLY A 31 -32.99 18.79 -28.28
CA GLY A 31 -32.00 19.77 -28.75
C GLY A 31 -30.64 19.47 -28.16
N ASP A 32 -29.60 19.46 -29.01
CA ASP A 32 -28.23 19.20 -28.59
C ASP A 32 -27.72 20.26 -27.61
N ALA A 33 -27.54 19.86 -26.35
CA ALA A 33 -26.79 20.62 -25.37
C ALA A 33 -25.30 20.52 -25.71
N ARG A 34 -24.81 21.42 -26.57
CA ARG A 34 -23.38 21.58 -26.80
C ARG A 34 -22.69 21.88 -25.47
N VAL A 35 -21.82 20.97 -25.03
CA VAL A 35 -20.85 21.25 -23.99
C VAL A 35 -19.84 22.22 -24.59
N ASP A 36 -19.67 23.39 -23.97
CA ASP A 36 -18.55 24.27 -24.31
C ASP A 36 -17.25 23.56 -23.89
N VAL A 37 -16.54 22.99 -24.86
CA VAL A 37 -15.22 22.40 -24.67
C VAL A 37 -14.28 23.51 -24.25
N ALA A 38 -13.86 23.50 -22.99
CA ALA A 38 -12.84 24.40 -22.50
C ALA A 38 -11.57 24.22 -23.36
N THR A 39 -11.08 25.31 -23.95
CA THR A 39 -9.76 25.30 -24.59
C THR A 39 -8.72 24.80 -23.59
N PRO A 40 -7.86 23.83 -23.95
CA PRO A 40 -6.80 23.40 -23.07
C PRO A 40 -5.92 24.59 -22.68
N PRO A 41 -5.38 24.63 -21.45
CA PRO A 41 -4.46 25.68 -21.05
C PRO A 41 -3.25 25.68 -21.99
N GLU A 42 -2.69 26.87 -22.24
CA GLU A 42 -1.42 26.97 -22.98
C GLU A 42 -0.34 26.16 -22.24
N PRO A 43 0.51 25.40 -22.96
CA PRO A 43 1.50 24.54 -22.32
C PRO A 43 2.50 25.38 -21.52
N THR A 44 2.59 25.11 -20.22
CA THR A 44 3.61 25.65 -19.33
C THR A 44 5.00 25.46 -19.96
N PRO A 45 5.87 26.47 -20.02
CA PRO A 45 7.19 26.32 -20.62
C PRO A 45 8.00 25.29 -19.83
N THR A 46 8.22 24.13 -20.45
CA THR A 46 8.79 22.95 -19.78
C THR A 46 10.21 23.24 -19.32
N LEU A 47 10.40 23.37 -18.00
CA LEU A 47 11.72 23.56 -17.41
C LEU A 47 12.55 22.30 -17.62
N GLN A 48 13.51 22.36 -18.55
CA GLN A 48 14.51 21.31 -18.72
C GLN A 48 15.40 21.29 -17.48
N HIS A 49 15.36 20.18 -16.74
CA HIS A 49 16.00 20.06 -15.45
C HIS A 49 16.55 18.65 -15.22
N GLN A 50 17.74 18.57 -14.62
CA GLN A 50 18.55 17.35 -14.50
C GLN A 50 18.98 17.11 -13.05
N GLY A 51 17.99 17.07 -12.15
CA GLY A 51 18.17 16.76 -10.72
C GLY A 51 17.95 15.29 -10.39
N ASP A 52 18.34 14.91 -9.17
CA ASP A 52 17.88 13.70 -8.48
C ASP A 52 16.74 14.08 -7.49
N LEU A 53 16.24 13.12 -6.72
CA LEU A 53 15.07 13.22 -5.83
C LEU A 53 15.00 14.49 -4.96
N ASP A 54 16.11 14.96 -4.41
CA ASP A 54 16.09 16.14 -3.54
C ASP A 54 15.78 17.44 -4.29
N VAL A 55 16.21 17.57 -5.55
CA VAL A 55 15.87 18.76 -6.37
C VAL A 55 14.46 18.63 -6.97
N ILE A 56 13.96 17.41 -7.14
CA ILE A 56 12.54 17.16 -7.46
C ILE A 56 11.67 17.61 -6.28
N ARG A 57 12.10 17.35 -5.03
CA ARG A 57 11.44 17.84 -3.81
C ARG A 57 11.53 19.37 -3.66
N GLU A 58 12.66 20.00 -3.99
CA GLU A 58 12.79 21.47 -3.97
C GLU A 58 11.85 22.16 -4.98
N HIS A 59 11.58 21.53 -6.13
CA HIS A 59 10.62 22.04 -7.11
C HIS A 59 9.16 21.64 -6.84
N GLY A 60 8.92 20.59 -6.05
CA GLY A 60 7.58 20.12 -5.69
C GLY A 60 6.82 19.38 -6.79
N VAL A 61 7.45 19.07 -7.93
CA VAL A 61 6.80 18.46 -9.11
C VAL A 61 7.59 17.27 -9.64
N LEU A 62 6.92 16.13 -9.80
CA LEU A 62 7.43 14.94 -10.49
C LEU A 62 6.93 14.90 -11.94
N ARG A 63 7.84 14.91 -12.92
CA ARG A 63 7.49 14.94 -14.35
C ARG A 63 7.52 13.54 -14.97
N LEU A 64 6.36 13.02 -15.36
CA LEU A 64 6.18 11.70 -15.96
C LEU A 64 6.22 11.77 -17.50
N LEU A 65 7.17 11.07 -18.12
CA LEU A 65 7.30 10.97 -19.57
C LEU A 65 6.44 9.83 -20.13
N LEU A 66 5.53 10.18 -21.06
CA LEU A 66 4.56 9.28 -21.69
C LEU A 66 4.54 9.44 -23.20
N GLU A 67 4.20 8.36 -23.93
CA GLU A 67 3.83 8.47 -25.34
C GLU A 67 2.42 9.07 -25.49
N ARG A 68 2.26 10.02 -26.42
CA ARG A 68 0.95 10.55 -26.78
C ARG A 68 0.18 9.54 -27.63
N GLN A 69 -0.85 8.94 -27.05
CA GLN A 69 -1.81 8.14 -27.82
C GLN A 69 -2.57 9.06 -28.80
N SER A 70 -2.72 8.63 -30.06
CA SER A 70 -3.46 9.37 -31.09
C SER A 70 -4.97 9.36 -30.86
N ASP A 71 -5.47 8.36 -30.14
CA ASP A 71 -6.89 8.11 -29.94
C ASP A 71 -7.39 8.67 -28.60
N SER A 72 -8.34 9.61 -28.68
CA SER A 72 -8.86 10.34 -27.51
C SER A 72 -9.99 9.59 -26.80
N TYR A 73 -9.67 8.47 -26.17
CA TYR A 73 -10.60 7.67 -25.35
C TYR A 73 -10.17 7.62 -23.87
N LEU A 74 -11.12 7.31 -22.98
CA LEU A 74 -10.82 7.05 -21.57
C LEU A 74 -10.14 5.67 -21.44
N PRO A 75 -9.13 5.52 -20.57
CA PRO A 75 -8.52 4.23 -20.27
C PRO A 75 -9.55 3.19 -19.81
N ARG A 76 -9.36 1.94 -20.21
CA ARG A 76 -10.29 0.84 -19.90
C ARG A 76 -9.94 0.15 -18.59
N PHE A 77 -10.91 -0.53 -17.98
CA PHE A 77 -10.66 -1.34 -16.80
C PHE A 77 -9.69 -2.49 -17.14
N GLY A 78 -8.58 -2.61 -16.41
CA GLY A 78 -7.50 -3.57 -16.71
C GLY A 78 -6.42 -3.06 -17.67
N ASP A 79 -6.48 -1.80 -18.11
CA ASP A 79 -5.42 -1.17 -18.91
C ASP A 79 -4.10 -1.08 -18.12
N ALA A 80 -3.08 -1.82 -18.57
CA ALA A 80 -1.79 -1.92 -17.90
C ALA A 80 -0.99 -0.61 -17.91
N LEU A 81 -1.09 0.19 -18.98
CA LEU A 81 -0.39 1.47 -19.08
C LEU A 81 -1.02 2.50 -18.13
N TYR A 82 -2.35 2.50 -18.01
CA TYR A 82 -3.03 3.33 -17.02
C TYR A 82 -2.76 2.88 -15.58
N ALA A 83 -2.65 1.58 -15.31
CA ALA A 83 -2.23 1.06 -14.02
C ALA A 83 -0.83 1.56 -13.62
N GLU A 84 0.13 1.52 -14.55
CA GLU A 84 1.47 2.12 -14.33
C GLU A 84 1.41 3.63 -14.06
N GLN A 85 0.65 4.39 -14.84
CA GLN A 85 0.52 5.84 -14.67
C GLN A 85 -0.09 6.22 -13.32
N GLN A 86 -1.12 5.50 -12.87
CA GLN A 86 -1.77 5.73 -11.58
C GLN A 86 -0.85 5.33 -10.41
N LEU A 87 -0.01 4.31 -10.60
CA LEU A 87 1.01 3.91 -9.64
C LEU A 87 2.16 4.94 -9.55
N ALA A 88 2.63 5.46 -10.68
CA ALA A 88 3.66 6.50 -10.74
C ALA A 88 3.17 7.84 -10.16
N ARG A 89 1.89 8.18 -10.41
CA ARG A 89 1.23 9.34 -9.80
C ARG A 89 1.23 9.26 -8.27
N ARG A 90 0.83 8.12 -7.70
CA ARG A 90 0.79 7.93 -6.24
C ARG A 90 2.15 7.95 -5.56
N PHE A 91 3.21 7.59 -6.28
CA PHE A 91 4.59 7.81 -5.79
C PHE A 91 4.87 9.31 -5.58
N GLY A 92 4.46 10.17 -6.52
CA GLY A 92 4.52 11.62 -6.36
C GLY A 92 3.66 12.11 -5.19
N GLU A 93 2.39 11.70 -5.13
CA GLU A 93 1.46 12.08 -4.04
C GLU A 93 2.00 11.67 -2.65
N ARG A 94 2.60 10.47 -2.50
CA ARG A 94 3.24 10.02 -1.27
C ARG A 94 4.45 10.86 -0.85
N LEU A 95 5.18 11.43 -1.83
CA LEU A 95 6.31 12.33 -1.57
C LEU A 95 5.87 13.79 -1.33
N GLY A 96 4.56 14.08 -1.37
CA GLY A 96 4.03 15.45 -1.28
C GLY A 96 4.28 16.28 -2.53
N LEU A 97 4.42 15.65 -3.70
CA LEU A 97 4.70 16.28 -4.98
C LEU A 97 3.44 16.34 -5.86
N ASP A 98 3.28 17.44 -6.59
CA ASP A 98 2.42 17.49 -7.76
C ASP A 98 3.00 16.61 -8.89
N VAL A 99 2.15 16.19 -9.83
CA VAL A 99 2.53 15.27 -10.91
C VAL A 99 2.18 15.87 -12.26
N GLU A 100 3.19 16.09 -13.10
CA GLU A 100 3.04 16.67 -14.46
C GLU A 100 3.27 15.59 -15.53
N TYR A 101 2.41 15.56 -16.56
CA TYR A 101 2.50 14.59 -17.65
C TYR A 101 3.12 15.22 -18.90
N ILE A 102 4.31 14.73 -19.30
CA ILE A 102 5.10 15.22 -20.43
C ILE A 102 4.98 14.23 -21.59
N TYR A 103 4.27 14.64 -22.65
CA TYR A 103 3.93 13.76 -23.77
C TYR A 103 4.88 13.90 -24.96
N VAL A 104 5.68 12.87 -25.24
CA VAL A 104 6.43 12.75 -26.51
C VAL A 104 5.52 12.23 -27.62
N GLU A 105 5.83 12.57 -28.88
CA GLU A 105 5.04 12.13 -30.04
C GLU A 105 5.18 10.62 -30.33
N ARG A 106 6.28 9.98 -29.90
CA ARG A 106 6.66 8.61 -30.30
C ARG A 106 7.37 7.88 -29.18
N PHE A 107 7.12 6.58 -29.05
CA PHE A 107 7.71 5.69 -28.04
C PHE A 107 9.24 5.72 -28.03
N THR A 108 9.87 5.83 -29.21
CA THR A 108 11.34 5.92 -29.36
C THR A 108 11.94 7.16 -28.70
N ASP A 109 11.16 8.20 -28.49
CA ASP A 109 11.64 9.50 -28.01
C ASP A 109 11.61 9.60 -26.47
N LEU A 110 11.02 8.62 -25.78
CA LEU A 110 10.94 8.55 -24.31
C LEU A 110 12.32 8.58 -23.63
N ILE A 111 13.25 7.71 -24.07
CA ILE A 111 14.60 7.63 -23.51
C ILE A 111 15.43 8.89 -23.85
N PRO A 112 15.45 9.39 -25.10
CA PRO A 112 16.06 10.68 -25.43
C PRO A 112 15.49 11.87 -24.62
N ALA A 113 14.18 11.94 -24.41
CA ALA A 113 13.54 13.00 -23.61
C ALA A 113 13.93 12.93 -22.13
N LEU A 114 14.00 11.71 -21.57
CA LEU A 114 14.48 11.44 -20.21
C LEU A 114 15.94 11.85 -20.06
N GLN A 115 16.83 11.44 -20.97
CA GLN A 115 18.24 11.84 -20.98
C GLN A 115 18.43 13.36 -21.13
N ALA A 116 17.58 14.03 -21.91
CA ALA A 116 17.58 15.48 -22.04
C ALA A 116 17.10 16.22 -20.77
N GLY A 117 16.48 15.53 -19.80
CA GLY A 117 15.90 16.15 -18.61
C GLY A 117 14.56 16.85 -18.86
N GLN A 118 13.81 16.40 -19.87
CA GLN A 118 12.45 16.90 -20.15
C GLN A 118 11.42 16.34 -19.16
N GLY A 119 11.72 15.21 -18.54
CA GLY A 119 11.02 14.67 -17.36
C GLY A 119 11.96 13.81 -16.52
N ASP A 120 11.43 13.24 -15.43
CA ASP A 120 12.20 12.56 -14.38
C ASP A 120 12.04 11.03 -14.42
N LEU A 121 10.87 10.54 -14.86
CA LEU A 121 10.47 9.13 -14.83
C LEU A 121 9.70 8.75 -16.10
N VAL A 122 10.07 7.64 -16.75
CA VAL A 122 9.28 7.01 -17.81
C VAL A 122 8.48 5.85 -17.21
N ALA A 123 7.15 6.02 -17.16
CA ALA A 123 6.18 5.04 -16.65
C ALA A 123 5.22 4.64 -17.78
N ALA A 124 5.74 3.87 -18.73
CA ALA A 124 5.14 3.70 -20.07
C ALA A 124 5.24 2.26 -20.62
N ASN A 125 5.01 1.22 -19.80
CA ASN A 125 5.08 -0.19 -20.22
C ASN A 125 6.45 -0.54 -20.86
N LEU A 126 7.53 -0.02 -20.30
CA LEU A 126 8.85 -0.02 -20.96
C LEU A 126 9.60 -1.35 -20.72
N THR A 127 9.83 -2.08 -21.80
CA THR A 127 10.63 -3.31 -21.81
C THR A 127 12.09 -3.05 -21.45
N VAL A 128 12.65 -3.80 -20.49
CA VAL A 128 14.08 -3.77 -20.17
C VAL A 128 14.86 -4.55 -21.23
N THR A 129 15.94 -3.96 -21.75
CA THR A 129 16.88 -4.63 -22.66
C THR A 129 18.31 -4.20 -22.39
N ALA A 130 19.28 -5.07 -22.67
CA ALA A 130 20.71 -4.80 -22.49
C ALA A 130 21.23 -3.60 -23.32
N ALA A 131 20.49 -3.11 -24.31
CA ALA A 131 20.76 -1.84 -24.96
C ALA A 131 20.29 -0.66 -24.10
N ARG A 132 19.02 -0.68 -23.68
CA ARG A 132 18.41 0.38 -22.85
C ARG A 132 19.09 0.50 -21.48
N GLU A 133 19.57 -0.59 -20.88
CA GLU A 133 20.34 -0.59 -19.62
C GLU A 133 21.70 0.15 -19.70
N VAL A 134 22.22 0.39 -20.90
CA VAL A 134 23.39 1.26 -21.11
C VAL A 134 22.98 2.74 -21.09
N GLU A 135 21.74 3.04 -21.49
CA GLU A 135 21.22 4.40 -21.71
C GLU A 135 20.51 4.99 -20.48
N VAL A 136 19.78 4.17 -19.73
CA VAL A 136 18.94 4.55 -18.58
C VAL A 136 19.10 3.54 -17.43
N ALA A 137 18.66 3.91 -16.22
CA ALA A 137 18.57 2.99 -15.11
C ALA A 137 17.12 2.56 -14.91
N PHE A 138 16.88 1.26 -14.78
CA PHE A 138 15.55 0.69 -14.60
C PHE A 138 15.25 0.38 -13.14
N THR A 139 13.98 0.50 -12.74
CA THR A 139 13.49 -0.07 -11.48
C THR A 139 13.55 -1.59 -11.51
N ARG A 140 13.43 -2.24 -10.34
CA ARG A 140 13.06 -3.66 -10.25
C ARG A 140 11.83 -3.92 -11.13
N PRO A 141 11.79 -5.00 -11.93
CA PRO A 141 10.68 -5.25 -12.87
C PRO A 141 9.33 -5.18 -12.18
N ILE A 142 8.39 -4.40 -12.71
CA ILE A 142 7.03 -4.19 -12.19
C ILE A 142 6.04 -5.23 -12.72
N GLY A 143 6.39 -5.86 -13.85
CA GLY A 143 5.67 -6.99 -14.45
C GLY A 143 6.55 -7.67 -15.50
N TYR A 144 5.98 -8.63 -16.21
CA TYR A 144 6.62 -9.29 -17.35
C TYR A 144 5.64 -9.33 -18.52
N SER A 145 6.08 -8.86 -19.69
CA SER A 145 5.38 -9.08 -20.95
C SER A 145 5.86 -10.38 -21.59
N ARG A 146 5.03 -10.98 -22.44
CA ARG A 146 5.41 -12.03 -23.36
C ARG A 146 5.08 -11.57 -24.77
N ASP A 147 6.09 -11.46 -25.64
CA ASP A 147 5.90 -11.26 -27.08
C ASP A 147 4.92 -12.34 -27.57
N THR A 148 3.74 -11.98 -28.07
CA THR A 148 2.66 -12.93 -28.37
C THR A 148 2.17 -12.73 -29.81
N LEU A 149 1.94 -13.83 -30.54
CA LEU A 149 1.31 -13.76 -31.86
C LEU A 149 -0.16 -13.36 -31.71
N VAL A 150 -0.64 -12.50 -32.60
CA VAL A 150 -2.08 -12.20 -32.75
C VAL A 150 -2.51 -12.56 -34.16
N VAL A 151 -3.67 -13.19 -34.29
CA VAL A 151 -4.34 -13.43 -35.58
C VAL A 151 -5.79 -12.99 -35.51
N ALA A 152 -6.41 -12.73 -36.66
CA ALA A 152 -7.86 -12.58 -36.74
C ALA A 152 -8.56 -13.89 -36.31
N ALA A 153 -9.70 -13.79 -35.62
CA ALA A 153 -10.44 -14.94 -35.06
C ALA A 153 -10.98 -15.90 -36.14
N ASN A 154 -10.99 -15.48 -37.41
CA ASN A 154 -11.34 -16.28 -38.57
C ASN A 154 -10.15 -17.07 -39.18
N HIS A 155 -8.92 -16.88 -38.69
CA HIS A 155 -7.69 -17.50 -39.19
C HIS A 155 -7.26 -18.67 -38.28
N GLU A 156 -7.09 -19.88 -38.83
CA GLU A 156 -6.60 -21.02 -38.06
C GLU A 156 -5.11 -20.88 -37.68
N LEU A 157 -4.82 -20.84 -36.38
CA LEU A 157 -3.45 -20.90 -35.86
C LEU A 157 -2.87 -22.31 -35.98
N PRO A 158 -1.67 -22.48 -36.56
CA PRO A 158 -1.00 -23.78 -36.58
C PRO A 158 -0.62 -24.25 -35.18
N ALA A 159 -0.82 -25.54 -34.89
CA ALA A 159 -0.50 -26.15 -33.60
C ALA A 159 1.01 -26.30 -33.31
N ASP A 160 1.87 -25.97 -34.27
CA ASP A 160 3.33 -25.95 -34.16
C ASP A 160 3.87 -24.70 -34.87
N HIS A 161 4.81 -24.01 -34.23
CA HIS A 161 5.49 -22.84 -34.77
C HIS A 161 6.20 -23.15 -36.10
N SER A 162 6.62 -24.41 -36.32
CA SER A 162 7.26 -24.86 -37.57
C SER A 162 6.40 -24.64 -38.82
N GLN A 163 5.08 -24.46 -38.65
CA GLN A 163 4.08 -24.30 -39.72
C GLN A 163 3.64 -22.84 -39.93
N LEU A 164 4.23 -21.88 -39.23
CA LEU A 164 3.94 -20.45 -39.39
C LEU A 164 4.38 -19.94 -40.78
N GLN A 165 3.48 -19.23 -41.45
CA GLN A 165 3.65 -18.67 -42.79
C GLN A 165 2.89 -17.35 -42.92
N GLY A 166 3.26 -16.50 -43.87
CA GLY A 166 2.55 -15.25 -44.18
C GLY A 166 3.32 -13.97 -43.85
N ASN A 167 2.61 -12.85 -43.85
CA ASN A 167 3.09 -11.50 -43.57
C ASN A 167 2.85 -11.13 -42.10
N MET A 168 3.93 -10.92 -41.36
CA MET A 168 3.93 -10.59 -39.94
C MET A 168 4.31 -9.12 -39.72
N ALA A 169 3.45 -8.34 -39.09
CA ALA A 169 3.74 -6.95 -38.75
C ALA A 169 4.13 -6.74 -37.29
N ALA A 170 5.02 -5.77 -37.07
CA ALA A 170 5.48 -5.34 -35.76
C ALA A 170 6.00 -3.88 -35.81
N ARG A 171 5.67 -3.10 -34.79
CA ARG A 171 5.88 -1.64 -34.71
C ARG A 171 7.37 -1.27 -34.70
N GLU A 172 7.78 -0.36 -35.58
CA GLU A 172 9.17 0.12 -35.64
C GLU A 172 9.62 0.75 -34.32
N GLY A 173 10.91 0.59 -33.98
CA GLY A 173 11.49 1.07 -32.72
C GLY A 173 11.15 0.23 -31.48
N THR A 174 10.32 -0.81 -31.59
CA THR A 174 9.94 -1.71 -30.48
C THR A 174 10.73 -3.01 -30.47
N THR A 175 10.75 -3.68 -29.31
CA THR A 175 11.27 -5.05 -29.13
C THR A 175 10.49 -6.10 -29.93
N LEU A 176 9.21 -5.82 -30.22
CA LEU A 176 8.32 -6.70 -30.99
C LEU A 176 8.83 -6.90 -32.42
N LEU A 177 9.42 -5.85 -33.03
CA LEU A 177 10.03 -5.96 -34.36
C LEU A 177 11.28 -6.84 -34.35
N GLU A 178 12.10 -6.76 -33.29
CA GLU A 178 13.20 -7.71 -33.12
C GLU A 178 12.67 -9.15 -32.95
N ALA A 179 11.57 -9.35 -32.22
CA ALA A 179 10.96 -10.65 -32.01
C ALA A 179 10.46 -11.26 -33.33
N ALA A 180 9.73 -10.49 -34.14
CA ALA A 180 9.32 -10.88 -35.49
C ALA A 180 10.53 -11.23 -36.39
N VAL A 181 11.62 -10.45 -36.32
CA VAL A 181 12.87 -10.72 -37.07
C VAL A 181 13.65 -11.92 -36.50
N ARG A 182 13.58 -12.20 -35.20
CA ARG A 182 14.12 -13.44 -34.58
C ARG A 182 13.32 -14.67 -35.00
N LEU A 183 12.00 -14.53 -35.17
CA LEU A 183 11.10 -15.62 -35.55
C LEU A 183 11.21 -15.96 -37.04
N SER A 184 11.18 -14.97 -37.94
CA SER A 184 11.32 -15.22 -39.40
C SER A 184 12.65 -15.89 -39.77
N LYS A 185 13.74 -15.60 -39.03
CA LYS A 185 15.03 -16.32 -39.16
C LYS A 185 14.97 -17.82 -38.81
N LYS A 186 13.89 -18.29 -38.16
CA LYS A 186 13.62 -19.71 -37.88
C LYS A 186 12.61 -20.34 -38.84
N HIS A 187 11.84 -19.52 -39.57
CA HIS A 187 10.73 -19.94 -40.42
C HIS A 187 10.75 -19.18 -41.76
N GLU A 188 11.38 -19.77 -42.78
CA GLU A 188 11.59 -19.13 -44.10
C GLU A 188 10.29 -18.74 -44.84
N ALA A 189 9.13 -19.25 -44.40
CA ALA A 189 7.81 -18.91 -44.91
C ALA A 189 7.21 -17.63 -44.30
N LEU A 190 7.82 -17.06 -43.24
CA LEU A 190 7.43 -15.78 -42.65
C LEU A 190 8.16 -14.61 -43.30
N ARG A 191 7.41 -13.56 -43.61
CA ARG A 191 7.94 -12.24 -43.98
C ARG A 191 7.61 -11.25 -42.88
N VAL A 192 8.54 -10.35 -42.57
CA VAL A 192 8.30 -9.27 -41.60
C VAL A 192 8.07 -7.98 -42.35
N THR A 193 6.94 -7.32 -42.07
CA THR A 193 6.64 -5.96 -42.51
C THR A 193 6.78 -5.03 -41.31
N PRO A 194 7.84 -4.20 -41.23
CA PRO A 194 7.89 -3.09 -40.28
C PRO A 194 6.71 -2.15 -40.55
N VAL A 195 6.02 -1.74 -39.49
CA VAL A 195 4.92 -0.77 -39.54
C VAL A 195 5.27 0.45 -38.71
N SER A 196 4.75 1.61 -39.12
CA SER A 196 5.17 2.93 -38.62
C SER A 196 5.39 2.98 -37.11
N ALA A 197 6.48 3.62 -36.67
CA ALA A 197 6.71 3.89 -35.26
C ALA A 197 5.54 4.66 -34.60
N ASP A 198 4.72 5.35 -35.39
CA ASP A 198 3.68 6.27 -34.93
C ASP A 198 2.25 5.65 -35.00
N ILE A 199 2.13 4.34 -35.31
CA ILE A 199 0.82 3.66 -35.45
C ILE A 199 0.23 3.21 -34.11
N ALA A 200 -1.08 3.39 -33.94
CA ALA A 200 -1.83 2.93 -32.77
C ALA A 200 -2.12 1.42 -32.82
N ASN A 201 -2.22 0.79 -31.65
CA ASN A 201 -2.45 -0.66 -31.55
C ASN A 201 -3.83 -1.09 -32.09
N GLU A 202 -4.88 -0.27 -31.92
CA GLU A 202 -6.19 -0.54 -32.54
C GLU A 202 -6.10 -0.57 -34.07
N THR A 203 -5.37 0.36 -34.69
CA THR A 203 -5.15 0.35 -36.15
C THR A 203 -4.41 -0.90 -36.60
N LEU A 204 -3.48 -1.43 -35.79
CA LEU A 204 -2.84 -2.71 -36.09
C LEU A 204 -3.80 -3.89 -36.00
N PHE A 205 -4.67 -3.93 -34.98
CA PHE A 205 -5.71 -4.96 -34.88
C PHE A 205 -6.71 -4.89 -36.04
N ASP A 206 -7.10 -3.69 -36.47
CA ASP A 206 -7.96 -3.50 -37.64
C ASP A 206 -7.28 -3.98 -38.93
N GLN A 207 -6.00 -3.63 -39.16
CA GLN A 207 -5.22 -4.13 -40.31
C GLN A 207 -5.06 -5.66 -40.33
N LEU A 208 -5.04 -6.30 -39.16
CA LEU A 208 -5.01 -7.76 -39.01
C LEU A 208 -6.37 -8.41 -39.33
N VAL A 209 -7.48 -7.76 -38.94
CA VAL A 209 -8.85 -8.23 -39.19
C VAL A 209 -9.26 -8.04 -40.65
N ASP A 210 -8.88 -6.92 -41.27
CA ASP A 210 -9.08 -6.65 -42.71
C ASP A 210 -8.13 -7.45 -43.62
N GLY A 211 -7.10 -8.08 -43.05
CA GLY A 211 -6.16 -8.95 -43.78
C GLY A 211 -5.10 -8.20 -44.59
N GLU A 212 -4.75 -6.96 -44.22
CA GLU A 212 -3.55 -6.30 -44.73
C GLU A 212 -2.25 -6.98 -44.23
N VAL A 213 -2.34 -7.63 -43.07
CA VAL A 213 -1.29 -8.47 -42.46
C VAL A 213 -1.90 -9.79 -42.00
N ASP A 214 -1.15 -10.89 -42.09
CA ASP A 214 -1.63 -12.23 -41.68
C ASP A 214 -1.48 -12.44 -40.16
N LEU A 215 -0.44 -11.84 -39.57
CA LEU A 215 -0.01 -12.03 -38.18
C LEU A 215 0.49 -10.70 -37.58
N LEU A 216 0.28 -10.48 -36.29
CA LEU A 216 1.01 -9.47 -35.50
C LEU A 216 1.92 -10.11 -34.46
N VAL A 217 2.92 -9.37 -33.99
CA VAL A 217 3.53 -9.57 -32.66
C VAL A 217 3.11 -8.41 -31.75
N GLN A 218 2.59 -8.73 -30.56
CA GLN A 218 2.14 -7.75 -29.55
C GLN A 218 2.54 -8.18 -28.13
N ASP A 219 2.65 -7.21 -27.23
CA ASP A 219 2.83 -7.43 -25.80
C ASP A 219 1.59 -8.12 -25.19
N SER A 220 1.81 -9.12 -24.33
CA SER A 220 0.70 -9.92 -23.76
C SER A 220 -0.25 -9.10 -22.88
N ASN A 221 0.20 -8.01 -22.25
CA ASN A 221 -0.66 -7.14 -21.43
C ASN A 221 -1.52 -6.19 -22.28
N VAL A 222 -0.98 -5.66 -23.37
CA VAL A 222 -1.74 -4.91 -24.39
C VAL A 222 -2.79 -5.81 -25.02
N LEU A 223 -2.41 -7.03 -25.44
CA LEU A 223 -3.31 -8.01 -26.02
C LEU A 223 -4.42 -8.46 -25.06
N ALA A 224 -4.10 -8.68 -23.78
CA ALA A 224 -5.11 -9.01 -22.76
C ALA A 224 -6.15 -7.88 -22.57
N THR A 225 -5.72 -6.62 -22.69
CA THR A 225 -6.63 -5.47 -22.66
C THR A 225 -7.57 -5.49 -23.86
N ALA A 226 -7.05 -5.72 -25.08
CA ALA A 226 -7.85 -5.77 -26.31
C ALA A 226 -8.87 -6.93 -26.31
N LEU A 227 -8.45 -8.14 -25.91
CA LEU A 227 -9.31 -9.34 -25.84
C LEU A 227 -10.44 -9.23 -24.80
N ALA A 228 -10.43 -8.23 -23.92
CA ALA A 228 -11.55 -7.96 -23.02
C ALA A 228 -12.76 -7.31 -23.73
N TYR A 229 -12.62 -6.87 -24.98
CA TYR A 229 -13.70 -6.26 -25.77
C TYR A 229 -13.68 -6.54 -27.28
N ARG A 230 -12.61 -7.14 -27.82
CA ARG A 230 -12.52 -7.59 -29.22
C ARG A 230 -12.69 -9.11 -29.29
N ASP A 231 -13.68 -9.56 -30.06
CA ASP A 231 -13.92 -10.97 -30.41
C ASP A 231 -13.51 -11.31 -31.86
N ASP A 232 -13.00 -10.32 -32.60
CA ASP A 232 -12.51 -10.42 -33.97
C ASP A 232 -11.02 -10.80 -34.08
N ILE A 233 -10.28 -10.79 -32.97
CA ILE A 233 -8.87 -11.22 -32.84
C ILE A 233 -8.71 -12.32 -31.79
N GLN A 234 -7.63 -13.11 -31.88
CA GLN A 234 -7.29 -14.14 -30.90
C GLN A 234 -5.78 -14.23 -30.63
N ALA A 235 -5.42 -14.61 -29.40
CA ALA A 235 -4.04 -14.85 -29.01
C ALA A 235 -3.50 -16.18 -29.57
N GLY A 236 -2.35 -16.12 -30.21
CA GLY A 236 -1.55 -17.27 -30.63
C GLY A 236 -0.37 -17.57 -29.71
N PRO A 237 0.58 -18.39 -30.17
CA PRO A 237 1.76 -18.77 -29.40
C PRO A 237 2.68 -17.59 -29.01
N VAL A 238 3.41 -17.78 -27.92
CA VAL A 238 4.42 -16.84 -27.41
C VAL A 238 5.73 -16.93 -28.21
N VAL A 239 6.34 -15.79 -28.52
CA VAL A 239 7.44 -15.58 -29.47
C VAL A 239 8.81 -15.39 -28.78
N GLY A 240 8.96 -15.87 -27.55
CA GLY A 240 10.23 -15.79 -26.83
C GLY A 240 10.14 -16.16 -25.37
N GLU A 241 11.17 -15.78 -24.63
CA GLU A 241 11.14 -15.76 -23.16
C GLU A 241 10.36 -14.53 -22.66
N PRO A 242 9.80 -14.56 -21.44
CA PRO A 242 9.18 -13.39 -20.83
C PRO A 242 10.19 -12.24 -20.66
N VAL A 243 9.79 -11.02 -21.02
CA VAL A 243 10.66 -9.84 -20.98
C VAL A 243 10.20 -8.93 -19.83
N PRO A 244 11.08 -8.54 -18.90
CA PRO A 244 10.70 -7.69 -17.78
C PRO A 244 10.28 -6.29 -18.26
N LEU A 245 9.19 -5.80 -17.65
CA LEU A 245 8.71 -4.42 -17.76
C LEU A 245 9.21 -3.66 -16.53
N ALA A 246 9.70 -2.44 -16.71
CA ALA A 246 10.14 -1.58 -15.60
C ALA A 246 10.04 -0.10 -15.97
N TRP A 247 9.93 0.75 -14.96
CA TRP A 247 10.08 2.19 -15.19
C TRP A 247 11.55 2.55 -15.36
N ALA A 248 11.84 3.62 -16.11
CA ALA A 248 13.19 4.12 -16.34
C ALA A 248 13.40 5.53 -15.79
N VAL A 249 14.59 5.76 -15.22
CA VAL A 249 15.10 7.06 -14.79
C VAL A 249 16.49 7.33 -15.37
N ARG A 250 16.94 8.58 -15.29
CA ARG A 250 18.30 8.97 -15.71
C ARG A 250 19.34 8.24 -14.85
N ARG A 251 20.47 7.81 -15.42
CA ARG A 251 21.45 6.93 -14.74
C ARG A 251 22.14 7.56 -13.51
N ASP A 252 22.08 8.88 -13.40
CA ASP A 252 22.55 9.71 -12.28
C ASP A 252 21.48 9.92 -11.17
N ALA A 253 20.19 9.66 -11.46
CA ALA A 253 19.07 9.83 -10.52
C ALA A 253 18.93 8.64 -9.55
N THR A 254 19.98 8.40 -8.77
CA THR A 254 20.15 7.21 -7.93
C THR A 254 19.30 7.21 -6.65
N ALA A 255 19.03 8.38 -6.07
CA ALA A 255 18.12 8.51 -4.93
C ALA A 255 16.66 8.30 -5.37
N LEU A 256 16.27 8.87 -6.52
CA LEU A 256 14.97 8.64 -7.14
C LEU A 256 14.77 7.16 -7.46
N LEU A 257 15.76 6.51 -8.08
CA LEU A 257 15.72 5.08 -8.37
C LEU A 257 15.52 4.23 -7.12
N THR A 258 16.20 4.57 -6.02
CA THR A 258 16.06 3.86 -4.74
C THR A 258 14.65 4.02 -4.18
N ALA A 259 14.14 5.26 -4.10
CA ALA A 259 12.80 5.55 -3.61
C ALA A 259 11.69 4.88 -4.45
N LEU A 260 11.85 4.84 -5.78
CA LEU A 260 10.95 4.11 -6.68
C LEU A 260 11.00 2.60 -6.44
N ASN A 261 12.19 2.03 -6.23
CA ASN A 261 12.34 0.60 -5.94
C ASN A 261 11.72 0.20 -4.61
N ASP A 262 11.90 1.00 -3.55
CA ASP A 262 11.24 0.81 -2.26
C ASP A 262 9.70 0.89 -2.41
N TYR A 263 9.21 1.94 -3.07
CA TYR A 263 7.78 2.14 -3.30
C TYR A 263 7.12 1.00 -4.11
N LEU A 264 7.76 0.59 -5.22
CA LEU A 264 7.25 -0.46 -6.09
C LEU A 264 7.27 -1.84 -5.42
N HIS A 265 8.24 -2.09 -4.55
CA HIS A 265 8.33 -3.31 -3.75
C HIS A 265 7.25 -3.30 -2.66
N GLU A 266 7.12 -2.20 -1.90
CA GLU A 266 6.02 -2.03 -0.95
C GLU A 266 4.64 -2.22 -1.62
N TYR A 267 4.38 -1.56 -2.75
CA TYR A 267 3.09 -1.66 -3.45
C TYR A 267 2.76 -3.10 -3.87
N ARG A 268 3.72 -3.88 -4.39
CA ARG A 268 3.47 -5.26 -4.82
C ARG A 268 3.34 -6.25 -3.66
N LEU A 269 4.04 -6.00 -2.55
CA LEU A 269 3.88 -6.80 -1.33
C LEU A 269 2.57 -6.43 -0.61
N LEU A 270 2.10 -5.18 -0.74
CA LEU A 270 0.75 -4.74 -0.39
C LEU A 270 -0.31 -5.34 -1.33
N GLY A 271 0.04 -5.56 -2.60
CA GLY A 271 -0.80 -6.05 -3.69
C GLY A 271 -1.71 -4.97 -4.28
N GLU A 272 -2.24 -5.21 -5.50
CA GLU A 272 -3.10 -4.26 -6.23
C GLU A 272 -4.31 -3.77 -5.42
N ASN A 273 -4.75 -4.54 -4.42
CA ASN A 273 -5.85 -4.23 -3.51
C ASN A 273 -5.61 -3.03 -2.55
N HIS A 274 -4.62 -2.17 -2.86
CA HIS A 274 -4.41 -0.83 -2.28
C HIS A 274 -4.70 0.31 -3.29
N LEU A 275 -5.51 0.05 -4.33
CA LEU A 275 -6.35 1.13 -4.90
C LEU A 275 -7.31 1.66 -3.81
N PRO A 276 -7.41 2.98 -3.59
CA PRO A 276 -8.43 3.54 -2.70
C PRO A 276 -9.82 3.15 -3.22
N TYR A 277 -10.59 2.47 -2.38
CA TYR A 277 -11.88 1.87 -2.69
C TYR A 277 -12.68 1.66 -1.40
N VAL A 278 -13.95 2.02 -1.41
CA VAL A 278 -14.88 1.85 -0.28
C VAL A 278 -15.59 0.51 -0.43
N ALA A 279 -15.37 -0.40 0.53
CA ALA A 279 -15.93 -1.75 0.55
C ALA A 279 -16.72 -2.01 1.83
N ASP A 280 -17.92 -2.58 1.73
CA ASP A 280 -18.68 -3.06 2.90
C ASP A 280 -18.37 -4.56 3.18
N LEU A 281 -18.93 -5.10 4.26
CA LEU A 281 -18.57 -6.40 4.86
C LEU A 281 -18.52 -7.60 3.90
N ALA A 282 -19.37 -7.63 2.86
CA ALA A 282 -19.40 -8.71 1.88
C ALA A 282 -18.13 -8.74 1.03
N GLU A 283 -17.77 -7.60 0.45
CA GLU A 283 -16.58 -7.41 -0.40
C GLU A 283 -15.29 -7.56 0.40
N ILE A 284 -15.28 -7.07 1.66
CA ILE A 284 -14.17 -7.26 2.62
C ILE A 284 -13.89 -8.74 2.86
N ARG A 285 -14.93 -9.58 2.95
CA ARG A 285 -14.79 -11.04 3.09
C ARG A 285 -14.37 -11.71 1.79
N GLU A 286 -14.89 -11.28 0.65
CA GLU A 286 -14.55 -11.83 -0.66
C GLU A 286 -13.07 -11.61 -1.01
N ARG A 287 -12.56 -10.39 -0.81
CA ARG A 287 -11.13 -10.06 -0.98
C ARG A 287 -10.22 -10.52 0.18
N GLY A 288 -10.79 -11.18 1.19
CA GLY A 288 -10.07 -11.78 2.32
C GLY A 288 -9.28 -10.82 3.22
N ARG A 289 -9.52 -9.49 3.17
CA ARG A 289 -8.63 -8.46 3.77
C ARG A 289 -9.39 -7.25 4.31
N LEU A 290 -9.05 -6.86 5.55
CA LEU A 290 -9.54 -5.68 6.27
C LEU A 290 -8.36 -4.73 6.54
N ARG A 291 -8.54 -3.44 6.25
CA ARG A 291 -7.52 -2.38 6.31
C ARG A 291 -7.82 -1.41 7.45
N MET A 292 -6.91 -1.34 8.42
CA MET A 292 -7.02 -0.50 9.62
C MET A 292 -6.12 0.72 9.52
N ILE A 293 -6.71 1.91 9.46
CA ILE A 293 -6.00 3.19 9.56
C ILE A 293 -5.67 3.46 11.04
N THR A 294 -4.43 3.83 11.33
CA THR A 294 -3.99 4.13 12.70
C THR A 294 -2.76 5.05 12.71
N ARG A 295 -2.20 5.29 13.90
CA ARG A 295 -0.91 5.97 14.14
C ARG A 295 0.09 5.03 14.78
N ASN A 296 1.38 5.32 14.62
CA ASN A 296 2.48 4.57 15.24
C ASN A 296 2.78 5.14 16.64
N ASN A 297 2.19 4.57 17.69
CA ASN A 297 2.49 4.94 19.08
C ASN A 297 2.20 3.79 20.07
N ALA A 298 2.68 3.93 21.31
CA ALA A 298 2.66 2.89 22.35
C ALA A 298 1.26 2.41 22.78
N ALA A 299 0.19 3.14 22.46
CA ALA A 299 -1.19 2.76 22.77
C ALA A 299 -1.88 2.05 21.59
N THR A 300 -1.68 2.57 20.36
CA THR A 300 -2.42 2.13 19.17
C THR A 300 -1.79 0.92 18.48
N TYR A 301 -0.60 1.11 17.94
CA TYR A 301 0.15 0.18 17.09
C TYR A 301 1.61 0.62 17.07
N PHE A 302 2.54 -0.30 17.34
CA PHE A 302 3.97 -0.01 17.36
C PHE A 302 4.81 -1.30 17.26
N LEU A 303 6.12 -1.13 17.11
CA LEU A 303 7.08 -2.24 17.08
C LEU A 303 7.82 -2.40 18.41
N TRP A 304 7.87 -3.63 18.91
CA TRP A 304 8.50 -3.99 20.18
C TRP A 304 9.35 -5.24 20.04
N ARG A 305 10.68 -5.12 20.05
CA ARG A 305 11.62 -6.23 19.81
C ARG A 305 11.38 -6.99 18.50
N GLY A 306 10.92 -6.32 17.44
CA GLY A 306 10.47 -6.96 16.20
C GLY A 306 9.04 -7.54 16.24
N GLN A 307 8.34 -7.46 17.37
CA GLN A 307 6.93 -7.82 17.49
C GLN A 307 6.01 -6.63 17.19
N LEU A 308 5.00 -6.83 16.34
CA LEU A 308 3.86 -5.91 16.26
C LEU A 308 3.06 -5.98 17.56
N MET A 309 2.81 -4.83 18.14
CA MET A 309 2.13 -4.64 19.43
C MET A 309 1.22 -3.42 19.35
N GLY A 310 0.38 -3.22 20.36
CA GLY A 310 -0.60 -2.14 20.43
C GLY A 310 -1.97 -2.67 20.82
N PHE A 311 -2.73 -1.87 21.56
CA PHE A 311 -4.04 -2.29 22.06
C PHE A 311 -5.11 -2.25 20.96
N GLU A 312 -5.13 -1.18 20.14
CA GLU A 312 -5.98 -1.08 18.95
C GLU A 312 -5.65 -2.20 17.96
N TYR A 313 -4.35 -2.46 17.76
CA TYR A 313 -3.88 -3.56 16.92
C TYR A 313 -4.39 -4.93 17.38
N GLU A 314 -4.23 -5.29 18.67
CA GLU A 314 -4.74 -6.57 19.18
C GLU A 314 -6.27 -6.68 19.15
N LEU A 315 -7.00 -5.55 19.19
CA LEU A 315 -8.46 -5.51 19.09
C LEU A 315 -8.92 -5.66 17.62
N GLY A 316 -8.25 -4.98 16.68
CA GLY A 316 -8.48 -5.08 15.23
C GLY A 316 -8.07 -6.45 14.65
N GLU A 317 -6.93 -7.00 15.07
CA GLU A 317 -6.44 -8.33 14.64
C GLU A 317 -7.46 -9.41 14.99
N ARG A 318 -8.00 -9.36 16.22
CA ARG A 318 -9.04 -10.29 16.70
C ARG A 318 -10.40 -10.10 16.01
N PHE A 319 -10.71 -8.90 15.52
CA PHE A 319 -11.89 -8.68 14.70
C PHE A 319 -11.71 -9.26 13.29
N ALA A 320 -10.55 -9.07 12.67
CA ALA A 320 -10.21 -9.68 11.38
C ALA A 320 -10.21 -11.22 11.45
N ASP A 321 -9.60 -11.80 12.49
CA ASP A 321 -9.68 -13.25 12.81
C ASP A 321 -11.15 -13.74 12.90
N GLN A 322 -12.03 -12.98 13.56
CA GLN A 322 -13.47 -13.32 13.67
C GLN A 322 -14.20 -13.27 12.32
N LEU A 323 -13.78 -12.37 11.41
CA LEU A 323 -14.31 -12.29 10.05
C LEU A 323 -13.71 -13.34 9.10
N GLY A 324 -12.59 -13.99 9.46
CA GLY A 324 -11.83 -14.89 8.60
C GLY A 324 -10.92 -14.19 7.59
N VAL A 325 -10.61 -12.92 7.82
CA VAL A 325 -9.83 -12.04 6.91
C VAL A 325 -8.49 -11.65 7.52
N ASN A 326 -7.53 -11.23 6.71
CA ASN A 326 -6.27 -10.66 7.20
C ASN A 326 -6.46 -9.20 7.65
N LEU A 327 -5.71 -8.75 8.67
CA LEU A 327 -5.58 -7.34 9.01
C LEU A 327 -4.33 -6.73 8.35
N ASP A 328 -4.53 -5.81 7.40
CA ASP A 328 -3.48 -4.89 6.96
C ASP A 328 -3.55 -3.60 7.79
N VAL A 329 -2.39 -3.05 8.19
CA VAL A 329 -2.32 -1.81 8.99
C VAL A 329 -1.75 -0.69 8.14
N ILE A 330 -2.46 0.44 8.12
CA ILE A 330 -2.11 1.65 7.38
C ILE A 330 -1.78 2.73 8.41
N VAL A 331 -0.51 3.14 8.49
CA VAL A 331 -0.08 4.22 9.36
C VAL A 331 -0.28 5.54 8.61
N ALA A 332 -1.23 6.36 9.07
CA ALA A 332 -1.47 7.68 8.49
C ALA A 332 -0.28 8.62 8.80
N PRO A 333 0.15 9.50 7.88
CA PRO A 333 1.31 10.37 8.07
C PRO A 333 1.08 11.47 9.11
N SER A 334 -0.19 11.84 9.39
CA SER A 334 -0.54 12.72 10.50
C SER A 334 -1.91 12.36 11.10
N HIS A 335 -2.24 12.93 12.26
CA HIS A 335 -3.57 12.79 12.84
C HIS A 335 -4.69 13.39 11.96
N GLU A 336 -4.34 14.37 11.12
CA GLU A 336 -5.29 15.09 10.25
C GLU A 336 -5.65 14.29 9.00
N GLN A 337 -4.76 13.40 8.54
CA GLN A 337 -5.00 12.60 7.34
C GLN A 337 -5.85 11.35 7.56
N MET A 338 -6.03 10.87 8.81
CA MET A 338 -6.76 9.62 9.06
C MET A 338 -8.21 9.62 8.50
N LEU A 339 -8.94 10.73 8.66
CA LEU A 339 -10.31 10.85 8.12
C LEU A 339 -10.35 11.06 6.59
N PRO A 340 -9.53 11.94 5.99
CA PRO A 340 -9.33 11.98 4.53
C PRO A 340 -9.03 10.60 3.91
N MET A 341 -8.09 9.84 4.49
CA MET A 341 -7.72 8.49 3.99
C MET A 341 -8.88 7.48 4.09
N LEU A 342 -9.68 7.56 5.16
CA LEU A 342 -10.90 6.75 5.31
C LEU A 342 -11.95 7.10 4.25
N LEU A 343 -12.11 8.39 3.92
CA LEU A 343 -13.07 8.89 2.93
C LEU A 343 -12.60 8.68 1.48
N ALA A 344 -11.30 8.63 1.24
CA ALA A 344 -10.72 8.17 -0.02
C ALA A 344 -10.88 6.66 -0.22
N GLY A 345 -11.17 5.89 0.84
CA GLY A 345 -11.23 4.43 0.81
C GLY A 345 -9.85 3.77 0.81
N GLU A 346 -8.81 4.44 1.33
CA GLU A 346 -7.48 3.83 1.51
C GLU A 346 -7.51 2.71 2.57
N GLY A 347 -8.34 2.88 3.61
CA GLY A 347 -8.67 1.84 4.58
C GLY A 347 -10.16 1.78 4.88
N ASP A 348 -10.60 0.77 5.64
CA ASP A 348 -12.03 0.50 5.88
C ASP A 348 -12.54 1.10 7.21
N PHE A 349 -11.63 1.28 8.17
CA PHE A 349 -11.90 1.88 9.48
C PHE A 349 -10.65 2.51 10.10
N ILE A 350 -10.83 3.44 11.04
CA ILE A 350 -9.77 4.05 11.86
C ILE A 350 -9.86 3.51 13.29
N ALA A 351 -8.74 2.97 13.79
CA ALA A 351 -8.57 2.51 15.17
C ALA A 351 -7.41 3.29 15.84
N ALA A 352 -7.75 4.43 16.44
CA ALA A 352 -6.79 5.38 17.00
C ALA A 352 -7.44 6.24 18.12
N TYR A 353 -8.15 5.61 19.05
CA TYR A 353 -8.79 6.24 20.21
C TYR A 353 -9.64 7.49 19.88
N LEU A 354 -10.37 7.47 18.78
CA LEU A 354 -11.10 8.63 18.32
C LEU A 354 -12.32 8.92 19.20
N VAL A 355 -12.30 10.08 19.86
CA VAL A 355 -13.51 10.74 20.38
C VAL A 355 -14.44 11.08 19.19
N PRO A 356 -15.72 10.64 19.21
CA PRO A 356 -16.71 10.96 18.18
C PRO A 356 -17.31 12.36 18.43
N THR A 357 -16.57 13.41 18.09
CA THR A 357 -17.05 14.80 18.16
C THR A 357 -18.16 15.05 17.12
N GLU A 358 -19.03 16.05 17.35
CA GLU A 358 -20.12 16.38 16.40
C GLU A 358 -19.60 16.73 15.01
N GLU A 359 -18.44 17.37 14.91
CA GLU A 359 -17.76 17.66 13.64
C GLU A 359 -17.35 16.38 12.91
N ARG A 360 -16.69 15.43 13.62
CA ARG A 360 -16.29 14.14 13.03
C ARG A 360 -17.49 13.29 12.62
N LYS A 361 -18.60 13.36 13.34
CA LYS A 361 -19.88 12.69 13.01
C LYS A 361 -20.55 13.19 11.73
N THR A 362 -20.21 14.38 11.22
CA THR A 362 -20.69 14.82 9.89
C THR A 362 -19.91 14.20 8.73
N ALA A 363 -18.72 13.65 9.01
CA ALA A 363 -17.81 13.08 8.00
C ALA A 363 -17.80 11.54 8.03
N ALA A 364 -17.78 10.92 9.21
CA ALA A 364 -17.68 9.47 9.37
C ALA A 364 -18.67 8.92 10.41
N THR A 365 -19.07 7.66 10.24
CA THR A 365 -19.90 6.95 11.22
C THR A 365 -19.01 6.27 12.26
N PHE A 366 -19.47 6.18 13.51
CA PHE A 366 -18.69 5.64 14.62
C PHE A 366 -19.32 4.39 15.22
N THR A 367 -18.48 3.47 15.70
CA THR A 367 -18.93 2.30 16.47
C THR A 367 -19.53 2.70 17.83
N ARG A 368 -20.14 1.73 18.50
CA ARG A 368 -20.29 1.75 19.95
C ARG A 368 -18.92 1.98 20.63
N PRO A 369 -18.88 2.58 21.83
CA PRO A 369 -17.64 2.73 22.58
C PRO A 369 -17.00 1.39 22.95
N TYR A 370 -15.67 1.35 22.91
CA TYR A 370 -14.84 0.24 23.40
C TYR A 370 -13.77 0.70 24.39
N HIS A 371 -13.59 1.99 24.60
CA HIS A 371 -12.64 2.54 25.56
C HIS A 371 -13.17 3.88 26.10
N PHE A 372 -12.73 4.26 27.29
CA PHE A 372 -13.11 5.51 27.95
C PHE A 372 -11.90 6.13 28.64
N ALA A 373 -11.76 7.46 28.56
CA ALA A 373 -10.69 8.21 29.22
C ALA A 373 -11.13 9.66 29.50
N SER A 374 -10.57 10.31 30.52
CA SER A 374 -10.72 11.75 30.72
C SER A 374 -9.58 12.52 30.07
N GLU A 375 -9.82 13.71 29.54
CA GLU A 375 -8.75 14.65 29.18
C GLU A 375 -8.03 15.15 30.45
N VAL A 376 -6.71 15.01 30.51
CA VAL A 376 -5.88 15.39 31.67
C VAL A 376 -4.86 16.45 31.28
N VAL A 377 -4.76 17.52 32.07
CA VAL A 377 -3.67 18.49 31.99
C VAL A 377 -2.39 17.84 32.50
N VAL A 378 -1.36 17.73 31.65
CA VAL A 378 -0.07 17.14 32.01
C VAL A 378 0.97 18.24 32.20
N GLY A 379 1.70 18.19 33.32
CA GLY A 379 2.82 19.05 33.63
C GLY A 379 4.04 18.25 34.09
N ARG A 380 5.14 18.94 34.41
CA ARG A 380 6.28 18.33 35.13
C ARG A 380 5.87 18.02 36.57
N LYS A 381 6.48 17.02 37.19
CA LYS A 381 6.25 16.63 38.60
C LYS A 381 6.56 17.71 39.64
N ALA A 382 7.31 18.74 39.24
CA ALA A 382 7.58 19.93 40.06
C ALA A 382 6.52 21.04 39.94
N GLU A 383 5.55 20.92 39.02
CA GLU A 383 4.43 21.84 38.91
C GLU A 383 3.47 21.69 40.11
N PRO A 384 2.86 22.78 40.60
CA PRO A 384 1.86 22.69 41.66
C PRO A 384 0.59 21.99 41.17
N PRO A 385 -0.05 21.11 41.98
CA PRO A 385 -1.35 20.53 41.66
C PRO A 385 -2.40 21.62 41.41
N MET A 386 -3.25 21.40 40.42
CA MET A 386 -4.34 22.32 40.08
C MET A 386 -5.63 21.87 40.79
N ALA A 387 -6.32 22.81 41.42
CA ALA A 387 -7.58 22.57 42.12
C ALA A 387 -8.80 22.81 41.21
N SER A 388 -8.64 23.58 40.15
CA SER A 388 -9.71 23.95 39.21
C SER A 388 -9.17 24.32 37.83
N VAL A 389 -10.05 24.43 36.84
CA VAL A 389 -9.71 24.92 35.50
C VAL A 389 -9.28 26.39 35.49
N MET A 390 -9.59 27.17 36.54
CA MET A 390 -9.10 28.54 36.72
C MET A 390 -7.57 28.59 36.91
N ASP A 391 -6.95 27.50 37.35
CA ASP A 391 -5.49 27.41 37.53
C ASP A 391 -4.73 27.32 36.19
N LEU A 392 -5.44 27.36 35.05
CA LEU A 392 -4.87 27.64 33.72
C LEU A 392 -4.58 29.13 33.47
N GLN A 393 -5.06 30.05 34.32
CA GLN A 393 -4.95 31.50 34.10
C GLN A 393 -3.50 31.95 33.80
N GLY A 394 -3.31 32.59 32.66
CA GLY A 394 -2.02 33.08 32.17
C GLY A 394 -1.01 31.99 31.75
N ARG A 395 -1.39 30.71 31.77
CA ARG A 395 -0.52 29.59 31.36
C ARG A 395 -0.54 29.37 29.84
N SER A 396 0.42 28.61 29.35
CA SER A 396 0.45 28.09 27.97
C SER A 396 0.27 26.58 27.97
N VAL A 397 -0.61 26.09 27.08
CA VAL A 397 -0.94 24.67 26.92
C VAL A 397 -0.74 24.29 25.45
N VAL A 398 0.13 23.31 25.17
CA VAL A 398 0.39 22.83 23.81
C VAL A 398 -0.53 21.65 23.45
N VAL A 399 -1.14 21.67 22.27
CA VAL A 399 -1.98 20.56 21.74
C VAL A 399 -2.04 20.58 20.20
N ARG A 400 -2.27 19.43 19.57
CA ARG A 400 -2.59 19.34 18.12
C ARG A 400 -3.95 19.96 17.83
N ARG A 401 -4.08 20.73 16.73
CA ARG A 401 -5.35 21.34 16.30
C ARG A 401 -6.48 20.33 16.06
N SER A 402 -6.12 19.14 15.60
CA SER A 402 -6.99 18.01 15.29
C SER A 402 -7.37 17.13 16.48
N SER A 403 -6.82 17.39 17.67
CA SER A 403 -7.17 16.67 18.90
C SER A 403 -8.50 17.16 19.48
N ALA A 404 -9.24 16.27 20.18
CA ALA A 404 -10.42 16.69 20.95
C ALA A 404 -10.07 17.80 21.96
N TYR A 405 -8.85 17.74 22.50
CA TYR A 405 -8.28 18.67 23.47
C TYR A 405 -8.28 20.12 22.95
N TRP A 406 -8.02 20.35 21.65
CA TRP A 406 -8.09 21.70 21.06
C TRP A 406 -9.50 22.28 21.17
N HIS A 407 -10.54 21.49 20.91
CA HIS A 407 -11.93 21.92 21.03
C HIS A 407 -12.36 22.08 22.50
N THR A 408 -11.84 21.25 23.43
CA THR A 408 -12.07 21.42 24.87
C THR A 408 -11.42 22.70 25.39
N LEU A 409 -10.13 22.93 25.12
CA LEU A 409 -9.46 24.16 25.50
C LEU A 409 -10.09 25.40 24.83
N LYS A 410 -10.60 25.30 23.59
CA LYS A 410 -11.34 26.41 22.97
C LYS A 410 -12.63 26.76 23.71
N ARG A 411 -13.44 25.76 24.08
CA ARG A 411 -14.65 25.97 24.91
C ARG A 411 -14.33 26.54 26.30
N LEU A 412 -13.12 26.32 26.82
CA LEU A 412 -12.65 26.92 28.07
C LEU A 412 -12.21 28.38 27.88
N GLN A 413 -11.65 28.76 26.72
CA GLN A 413 -11.39 30.17 26.38
C GLN A 413 -12.67 30.99 26.16
N ASP A 414 -13.83 30.36 25.97
CA ASP A 414 -15.13 31.04 25.93
C ASP A 414 -15.70 31.37 27.33
N MET A 415 -15.03 30.94 28.41
CA MET A 415 -15.47 31.24 29.78
C MET A 415 -15.11 32.68 30.20
N PRO A 416 -16.02 33.41 30.89
CA PRO A 416 -15.66 34.69 31.47
C PRO A 416 -14.59 34.51 32.56
N ASP A 417 -13.73 35.52 32.69
CA ASP A 417 -12.64 35.62 33.68
C ASP A 417 -11.55 34.51 33.60
N LEU A 418 -11.49 33.74 32.49
CA LEU A 418 -10.40 32.80 32.18
C LEU A 418 -9.68 33.18 30.88
N ASP A 419 -8.40 33.51 30.97
CA ASP A 419 -7.50 33.78 29.84
C ASP A 419 -6.21 32.94 29.95
N PHE A 420 -5.92 32.17 28.90
CA PHE A 420 -4.74 31.31 28.79
C PHE A 420 -4.40 31.07 27.31
N THR A 421 -3.14 30.72 27.02
CA THR A 421 -2.65 30.54 25.64
C THR A 421 -2.71 29.08 25.20
N ILE A 422 -3.43 28.79 24.11
CA ILE A 422 -3.34 27.50 23.40
C ILE A 422 -2.22 27.60 22.34
N VAL A 423 -1.20 26.75 22.46
CA VAL A 423 -0.09 26.65 21.51
C VAL A 423 -0.37 25.49 20.52
N PRO A 424 -0.43 25.74 19.20
CA PRO A 424 -0.63 24.67 18.23
C PRO A 424 0.65 23.84 18.07
N ALA A 425 0.53 22.53 18.29
CA ALA A 425 1.56 21.56 17.90
C ALA A 425 1.55 21.28 16.39
N PRO A 426 2.66 20.78 15.82
CA PRO A 426 2.67 20.09 14.52
C PRO A 426 1.65 18.93 14.49
N SER A 427 1.03 18.65 13.33
CA SER A 427 -0.08 17.68 13.22
C SER A 427 0.34 16.21 13.13
N ASP A 428 1.62 16.00 12.83
CA ASP A 428 2.39 14.77 12.80
C ASP A 428 2.97 14.38 14.18
N MET A 429 3.19 15.34 15.09
CA MET A 429 3.78 15.10 16.41
C MET A 429 2.84 14.39 17.39
N GLU A 430 3.23 13.24 17.93
CA GLU A 430 2.43 12.39 18.84
C GLU A 430 2.19 13.01 20.23
N THR A 431 1.22 12.48 20.97
CA THR A 431 0.90 12.98 22.32
C THR A 431 2.05 12.73 23.31
N GLN A 432 2.73 11.58 23.19
CA GLN A 432 3.91 11.20 23.96
C GLN A 432 5.06 12.20 23.74
N GLU A 433 5.30 12.63 22.50
CA GLU A 433 6.31 13.66 22.20
C GLU A 433 6.00 15.02 22.83
N LEU A 434 4.71 15.39 22.92
CA LEU A 434 4.28 16.60 23.61
C LEU A 434 4.45 16.48 25.13
N ILE A 435 4.23 15.29 25.70
CA ILE A 435 4.51 14.98 27.11
C ILE A 435 6.02 15.05 27.39
N GLN A 436 6.86 14.47 26.53
CA GLN A 436 8.31 14.61 26.59
C GLN A 436 8.74 16.07 26.47
N ALA A 437 8.15 16.84 25.57
CA ALA A 437 8.45 18.27 25.42
C ALA A 437 8.04 19.11 26.65
N VAL A 438 7.03 18.69 27.41
CA VAL A 438 6.72 19.26 28.73
C VAL A 438 7.74 18.83 29.78
N ALA A 439 8.15 17.56 29.80
CA ALA A 439 9.19 17.05 30.69
C ALA A 439 10.54 17.80 30.52
N ASP A 440 10.98 17.97 29.27
CA ASP A 440 12.14 18.76 28.87
C ASP A 440 12.04 20.26 29.26
N GLY A 441 10.82 20.73 29.55
CA GLY A 441 10.52 22.14 29.77
C GLY A 441 10.47 22.99 28.50
N ARG A 442 10.38 22.37 27.30
CA ARG A 442 10.14 23.07 26.02
C ARG A 442 8.74 23.68 25.98
N TYR A 443 7.76 23.04 26.61
CA TYR A 443 6.42 23.58 26.85
C TYR A 443 6.06 23.54 28.35
N ALA A 444 5.11 24.37 28.79
CA ALA A 444 4.73 24.48 30.19
C ALA A 444 3.69 23.42 30.61
N LEU A 445 2.70 23.15 29.75
CA LEU A 445 1.65 22.16 29.92
C LEU A 445 1.28 21.55 28.55
N THR A 446 0.75 20.33 28.57
CA THR A 446 0.03 19.70 27.45
C THR A 446 -1.29 19.11 27.94
N VAL A 447 -2.12 18.59 27.05
CA VAL A 447 -3.28 17.75 27.39
C VAL A 447 -3.10 16.37 26.76
N ALA A 448 -3.45 15.33 27.51
CA ALA A 448 -3.48 13.95 27.04
C ALA A 448 -4.66 13.20 27.68
N ASP A 449 -5.17 12.18 27.01
CA ASP A 449 -6.14 11.27 27.63
C ASP A 449 -5.48 10.44 28.75
N SER A 450 -6.24 10.16 29.82
CA SER A 450 -5.71 9.49 31.03
C SER A 450 -4.91 8.23 30.73
N HIS A 451 -5.40 7.35 29.85
CA HIS A 451 -4.72 6.11 29.45
C HIS A 451 -3.34 6.31 28.77
N ILE A 452 -3.10 7.46 28.11
CA ILE A 452 -1.78 7.79 27.53
C ILE A 452 -0.84 8.24 28.66
N LEU A 453 -1.32 9.07 29.58
CA LEU A 453 -0.57 9.48 30.77
C LEU A 453 -0.25 8.29 31.69
N GLU A 454 -1.17 7.32 31.80
CA GLU A 454 -0.98 6.07 32.54
C GLU A 454 0.17 5.24 31.94
N ILE A 455 0.23 5.08 30.60
CA ILE A 455 1.37 4.44 29.91
C ILE A 455 2.67 5.15 30.26
N GLU A 456 2.72 6.47 30.07
CA GLU A 456 3.92 7.29 30.31
C GLU A 456 4.46 7.08 31.73
N MET A 457 3.59 7.21 32.73
CA MET A 457 3.94 7.09 34.16
C MET A 457 4.34 5.67 34.60
N THR A 458 4.31 4.64 33.73
CA THR A 458 4.89 3.31 34.04
C THR A 458 6.42 3.31 33.99
N TRP A 459 7.03 4.17 33.18
CA TRP A 459 8.46 4.09 32.84
C TRP A 459 9.27 5.34 33.18
N ARG A 460 8.64 6.52 33.26
CA ARG A 460 9.21 7.81 33.68
C ARG A 460 8.64 8.28 35.01
N ASP A 461 9.35 9.19 35.69
CA ASP A 461 8.89 9.81 36.95
C ASP A 461 9.10 11.34 37.00
N ASP A 462 9.22 12.00 35.85
CA ASP A 462 9.48 13.44 35.67
C ASP A 462 8.21 14.29 35.40
N ILE A 463 7.10 13.66 35.00
CA ILE A 463 5.78 14.27 34.73
C ILE A 463 4.74 13.97 35.82
N VAL A 464 3.59 14.66 35.75
CA VAL A 464 2.40 14.38 36.56
C VAL A 464 1.12 14.88 35.86
N GLY A 465 -0.01 14.21 36.08
CA GLY A 465 -1.34 14.73 35.77
C GLY A 465 -1.80 15.74 36.83
N LEU A 466 -2.15 16.95 36.42
CA LEU A 466 -2.47 18.07 37.31
C LEU A 466 -3.97 18.28 37.54
N PHE A 467 -4.80 18.03 36.52
CA PHE A 467 -6.25 18.23 36.57
C PHE A 467 -6.96 17.49 35.44
N ASN A 468 -8.16 16.95 35.69
CA ASN A 468 -9.01 16.36 34.66
C ASN A 468 -9.93 17.45 34.08
N LEU A 469 -9.77 17.80 32.80
CA LEU A 469 -10.60 18.79 32.11
C LEU A 469 -12.02 18.29 31.84
N THR A 470 -12.20 16.97 31.72
CA THR A 470 -13.49 16.33 31.44
C THR A 470 -13.76 15.11 32.32
N GLU A 471 -15.01 14.67 32.35
CA GLU A 471 -15.37 13.29 32.72
C GLU A 471 -14.85 12.29 31.66
N GLU A 472 -15.09 10.99 31.87
CA GLU A 472 -14.77 9.93 30.90
C GLU A 472 -15.48 10.15 29.55
N GLN A 473 -14.69 10.48 28.52
CA GLN A 473 -15.13 10.52 27.13
C GLN A 473 -15.07 9.12 26.51
N ALA A 474 -15.97 8.85 25.58
CA ALA A 474 -16.07 7.57 24.89
C ALA A 474 -15.21 7.55 23.62
N HIS A 475 -14.37 6.54 23.45
CA HIS A 475 -13.59 6.31 22.23
C HIS A 475 -14.25 5.23 21.37
N ALA A 476 -14.34 5.49 20.06
CA ALA A 476 -15.03 4.66 19.07
C ALA A 476 -14.22 4.60 17.76
N TRP A 477 -14.31 3.47 17.04
CA TRP A 477 -13.68 3.34 15.72
C TRP A 477 -14.52 4.11 14.71
N ALA A 478 -13.87 4.79 13.78
CA ALA A 478 -14.53 5.54 12.70
C ALA A 478 -14.55 4.71 11.41
N ILE A 479 -15.65 4.72 10.69
CA ILE A 479 -15.94 3.87 9.52
C ILE A 479 -16.57 4.75 8.43
N HIS A 480 -16.34 4.40 7.15
CA HIS A 480 -16.96 5.09 6.03
C HIS A 480 -18.51 5.08 6.17
N PRO A 481 -19.23 6.21 5.94
CA PRO A 481 -20.67 6.28 6.19
C PRO A 481 -21.51 5.18 5.51
N ASP A 482 -21.11 4.75 4.32
CA ASP A 482 -21.82 3.74 3.53
C ASP A 482 -21.61 2.29 4.00
N ASN A 483 -20.56 2.02 4.80
CA ASN A 483 -20.15 0.66 5.21
C ASN A 483 -20.99 0.14 6.39
N THR A 484 -22.31 0.07 6.18
CA THR A 484 -23.30 -0.19 7.23
C THR A 484 -23.24 -1.61 7.80
N GLN A 485 -22.91 -2.63 7.01
CA GLN A 485 -22.79 -4.00 7.49
C GLN A 485 -21.49 -4.21 8.28
N LEU A 486 -20.40 -3.54 7.86
CA LEU A 486 -19.13 -3.52 8.59
C LEU A 486 -19.30 -2.89 9.97
N LEU A 487 -20.01 -1.76 10.04
CA LEU A 487 -20.40 -1.10 11.28
C LEU A 487 -21.22 -2.02 12.20
N GLU A 488 -22.22 -2.73 11.66
CA GLU A 488 -23.00 -3.70 12.44
C GLU A 488 -22.10 -4.82 13.00
N ALA A 489 -21.24 -5.43 12.16
CA ALA A 489 -20.32 -6.48 12.59
C ALA A 489 -19.28 -6.00 13.62
N MET A 490 -18.75 -4.78 13.49
CA MET A 490 -17.86 -4.18 14.49
C MET A 490 -18.60 -3.91 15.80
N ASN A 491 -19.82 -3.39 15.75
CA ASN A 491 -20.65 -3.19 16.93
C ASN A 491 -20.95 -4.50 17.65
N ASP A 492 -21.24 -5.56 16.89
CA ASP A 492 -21.56 -6.88 17.43
C ASP A 492 -20.32 -7.63 17.95
N TYR A 493 -19.13 -7.30 17.44
CA TYR A 493 -17.84 -7.71 18.02
C TYR A 493 -17.51 -6.97 19.31
N LEU A 494 -17.51 -5.63 19.28
CA LEU A 494 -17.16 -4.79 20.43
C LEU A 494 -18.12 -4.97 21.61
N ALA A 495 -19.38 -5.34 21.34
CA ALA A 495 -20.37 -5.74 22.35
C ALA A 495 -19.92 -6.94 23.22
N LYS A 496 -19.10 -7.84 22.65
CA LYS A 496 -18.62 -9.08 23.28
C LYS A 496 -17.16 -8.97 23.72
N ALA A 497 -16.38 -8.15 23.02
CA ALA A 497 -14.97 -7.91 23.33
C ALA A 497 -14.77 -6.96 24.52
N TYR A 498 -15.55 -5.88 24.63
CA TYR A 498 -15.37 -4.85 25.66
C TYR A 498 -15.45 -5.44 27.09
N ARG A 499 -14.41 -5.22 27.89
CA ARG A 499 -14.22 -5.80 29.24
C ARG A 499 -14.28 -7.33 29.31
N GLY A 500 -14.20 -8.03 28.16
CA GLY A 500 -14.05 -9.48 28.07
C GLY A 500 -12.64 -9.95 28.41
N LEU A 501 -12.42 -11.28 28.47
CA LEU A 501 -11.14 -11.87 28.90
C LEU A 501 -9.92 -11.32 28.12
N HIS A 502 -9.98 -11.35 26.79
CA HIS A 502 -8.88 -10.87 25.95
C HIS A 502 -8.67 -9.35 26.08
N TYR A 503 -9.75 -8.56 26.14
CA TYR A 503 -9.67 -7.12 26.39
C TYR A 503 -8.93 -6.85 27.70
N ASN A 504 -9.31 -7.52 28.80
CA ASN A 504 -8.70 -7.27 30.11
C ASN A 504 -7.23 -7.71 30.15
N LEU A 505 -6.87 -8.82 29.49
CA LEU A 505 -5.49 -9.30 29.38
C LEU A 505 -4.60 -8.41 28.51
N SER A 506 -5.15 -7.76 27.47
CA SER A 506 -4.43 -6.77 26.68
C SER A 506 -4.35 -5.44 27.44
N TYR A 507 -5.46 -4.96 28.02
CA TYR A 507 -5.51 -3.71 28.79
C TYR A 507 -4.53 -3.73 29.96
N ALA A 508 -4.51 -4.79 30.76
CA ALA A 508 -3.58 -4.90 31.88
C ALA A 508 -2.10 -4.87 31.43
N ARG A 509 -1.80 -5.42 30.24
CA ARG A 509 -0.44 -5.45 29.67
C ARG A 509 0.03 -4.09 29.19
N TYR A 510 -0.83 -3.32 28.53
CA TYR A 510 -0.47 -2.00 27.99
C TYR A 510 -0.58 -0.87 29.01
N PHE A 511 -1.55 -0.93 29.94
CA PHE A 511 -1.89 0.19 30.83
C PHE A 511 -1.63 -0.06 32.33
N GLN A 512 -1.25 -1.28 32.75
CA GLN A 512 -1.18 -1.63 34.19
C GLN A 512 0.07 -2.41 34.63
N ASP A 513 0.90 -2.94 33.71
CA ASP A 513 2.12 -3.67 34.07
C ASP A 513 3.34 -2.74 34.09
N PRO A 514 3.92 -2.41 35.27
CA PRO A 514 5.10 -1.53 35.35
C PRO A 514 6.40 -2.15 34.80
N HIS A 515 6.37 -3.43 34.39
CA HIS A 515 7.47 -4.07 33.66
C HIS A 515 7.32 -3.91 32.13
N PHE A 516 6.13 -3.53 31.65
CA PHE A 516 5.88 -3.28 30.23
C PHE A 516 6.39 -1.87 29.87
N LYS A 517 7.66 -1.81 29.47
CA LYS A 517 8.40 -0.55 29.27
C LYS A 517 8.82 -0.38 27.80
N PRO A 518 7.88 -0.07 26.89
CA PRO A 518 8.11 -0.09 25.45
C PRO A 518 9.16 0.94 24.98
N GLU A 519 9.30 2.09 25.63
CA GLU A 519 10.31 3.07 25.23
C GLU A 519 11.74 2.66 25.63
N GLN A 520 11.92 2.12 26.84
CA GLN A 520 13.24 1.74 27.40
C GLN A 520 13.93 0.56 26.71
N GLN A 521 13.34 0.01 25.64
CA GLN A 521 14.07 -0.82 24.66
C GLN A 521 13.74 -0.45 23.20
N ALA A 522 12.87 0.53 22.94
CA ALA A 522 12.91 1.25 21.66
C ALA A 522 14.24 2.00 21.50
N GLU A 523 14.90 2.39 22.61
CA GLU A 523 16.31 2.82 22.58
C GLU A 523 17.28 1.77 21.98
N LEU A 524 16.97 0.46 22.08
CA LEU A 524 17.74 -0.61 21.41
C LEU A 524 17.35 -0.80 19.93
N PHE A 525 16.19 -0.28 19.52
CA PHE A 525 15.62 -0.29 18.17
C PHE A 525 15.33 1.14 17.72
N SER A 526 16.39 1.95 17.67
CA SER A 526 16.34 3.37 17.28
C SER A 526 15.65 3.56 15.91
N PRO A 527 15.08 4.74 15.62
CA PRO A 527 14.55 5.04 14.28
C PRO A 527 15.52 4.64 13.18
N GLY A 528 15.06 3.84 12.21
CA GLY A 528 15.91 3.20 11.19
C GLY A 528 16.37 1.75 11.50
N ARG A 529 16.02 1.18 12.66
CA ARG A 529 16.40 -0.18 13.10
C ARG A 529 15.20 -1.04 13.49
N ILE A 530 15.12 -2.27 12.97
CA ILE A 530 14.03 -3.23 13.18
C ILE A 530 14.48 -4.53 13.89
N SER A 531 15.78 -4.84 13.91
CA SER A 531 16.34 -5.97 14.67
C SER A 531 17.75 -5.71 15.22
N PRO A 532 18.26 -6.56 16.13
CA PRO A 532 19.64 -6.44 16.59
C PRO A 532 20.65 -6.68 15.47
N HIS A 533 20.25 -7.36 14.38
CA HIS A 533 21.12 -7.96 13.37
C HIS A 533 21.04 -7.30 11.99
N ASP A 534 20.38 -6.14 11.86
CA ASP A 534 20.05 -5.51 10.57
C ASP A 534 21.26 -5.36 9.62
N GLU A 535 22.45 -5.05 10.14
CA GLU A 535 23.68 -4.94 9.34
C GLU A 535 24.12 -6.30 8.76
N LEU A 536 24.07 -7.37 9.56
CA LEU A 536 24.37 -8.73 9.11
C LEU A 536 23.33 -9.20 8.09
N VAL A 537 22.05 -8.87 8.30
CA VAL A 537 20.99 -9.23 7.36
C VAL A 537 21.12 -8.45 6.06
N ARG A 538 21.40 -7.15 6.08
CA ARG A 538 21.70 -6.34 4.88
C ARG A 538 22.86 -6.95 4.09
N LYS A 539 23.98 -7.22 4.76
CA LYS A 539 25.17 -7.87 4.16
C LYS A 539 24.78 -9.12 3.36
N TYR A 540 24.12 -10.09 3.99
CA TYR A 540 23.83 -11.37 3.32
C TYR A 540 22.60 -11.36 2.41
N ALA A 541 21.56 -10.57 2.70
CA ALA A 541 20.37 -10.52 1.85
C ALA A 541 20.65 -9.86 0.49
N THR A 542 21.52 -8.83 0.45
CA THR A 542 21.91 -8.15 -0.79
C THR A 542 22.68 -9.08 -1.74
N ASP A 543 23.59 -9.91 -1.24
CA ASP A 543 24.35 -10.89 -2.05
C ASP A 543 23.46 -11.90 -2.81
N TYR A 544 22.20 -12.06 -2.37
CA TYR A 544 21.23 -13.00 -2.92
C TYR A 544 19.97 -12.33 -3.52
N ASP A 545 19.94 -10.99 -3.65
CA ASP A 545 18.75 -10.20 -4.03
C ASP A 545 17.48 -10.63 -3.27
N PHE A 546 17.57 -10.61 -1.94
CA PHE A 546 16.43 -10.60 -1.04
C PHE A 546 16.33 -9.25 -0.34
N ASP A 547 15.10 -8.80 -0.05
CA ASP A 547 14.93 -7.64 0.80
C ASP A 547 15.30 -7.98 2.25
N TRP A 548 16.23 -7.20 2.80
CA TRP A 548 16.75 -7.44 4.15
C TRP A 548 15.66 -7.32 5.22
N ARG A 549 14.65 -6.45 5.04
CA ARG A 549 13.52 -6.31 5.97
C ARG A 549 12.68 -7.59 5.98
N LEU A 550 12.57 -8.28 4.84
CA LEU A 550 11.81 -9.54 4.74
C LEU A 550 12.55 -10.70 5.41
N VAL A 551 13.87 -10.76 5.25
CA VAL A 551 14.72 -11.73 5.96
C VAL A 551 14.66 -11.47 7.48
N VAL A 552 14.66 -10.21 7.93
CA VAL A 552 14.41 -9.87 9.36
C VAL A 552 13.00 -10.30 9.80
N ALA A 553 11.98 -10.14 8.96
CA ALA A 553 10.61 -10.53 9.29
C ALA A 553 10.45 -12.05 9.44
N GLN A 554 11.13 -12.81 8.60
CA GLN A 554 11.27 -14.26 8.72
C GLN A 554 12.05 -14.66 9.98
N MET A 555 13.21 -14.03 10.23
CA MET A 555 14.02 -14.29 11.43
C MET A 555 13.23 -14.11 12.73
N TYR A 556 12.40 -13.05 12.81
CA TYR A 556 11.51 -12.88 13.95
C TYR A 556 10.48 -14.04 14.06
N GLN A 557 9.90 -14.46 12.94
CA GLN A 557 8.93 -15.55 12.91
C GLN A 557 9.54 -16.91 13.30
N GLU A 558 10.83 -17.13 13.03
CA GLU A 558 11.57 -18.35 13.38
C GLU A 558 12.06 -18.36 14.84
N SER A 559 12.72 -17.28 15.31
CA SER A 559 13.44 -17.26 16.59
C SER A 559 13.05 -16.13 17.54
N ARG A 560 12.29 -15.12 17.07
CA ARG A 560 12.12 -13.82 17.76
C ARG A 560 13.45 -13.13 18.11
N PHE A 561 14.46 -13.32 17.25
CA PHE A 561 15.85 -12.86 17.42
C PHE A 561 16.61 -13.52 18.59
N ASP A 562 16.21 -14.71 19.04
CA ASP A 562 16.99 -15.52 19.98
C ASP A 562 18.02 -16.40 19.22
N PRO A 563 19.33 -16.15 19.33
CA PRO A 563 20.34 -16.97 18.69
C PRO A 563 20.48 -18.37 19.31
N GLU A 564 20.01 -18.58 20.54
CA GLU A 564 19.99 -19.89 21.21
C GLU A 564 18.70 -20.69 20.95
N ALA A 565 17.78 -20.15 20.15
CA ALA A 565 16.49 -20.78 19.85
C ALA A 565 16.66 -22.20 19.27
N ARG A 566 15.90 -23.16 19.80
CA ARG A 566 15.91 -24.57 19.37
C ARG A 566 14.49 -25.11 19.24
N SER A 567 14.07 -25.46 18.04
CA SER A 567 12.74 -26.06 17.83
C SER A 567 12.68 -27.52 18.26
N TRP A 568 11.46 -28.01 18.49
CA TRP A 568 11.18 -29.43 18.79
C TRP A 568 11.58 -30.38 17.65
N MET A 569 11.77 -29.86 16.43
CA MET A 569 12.27 -30.60 15.26
C MET A 569 13.80 -30.59 15.15
N GLY A 570 14.51 -29.96 16.09
CA GLY A 570 15.97 -29.87 16.11
C GLY A 570 16.55 -28.82 15.16
N ALA A 571 15.76 -27.82 14.77
CA ALA A 571 16.28 -26.61 14.13
C ALA A 571 16.95 -25.70 15.18
N VAL A 572 17.90 -24.87 14.75
CA VAL A 572 18.75 -24.07 15.66
C VAL A 572 18.95 -22.66 15.10
N GLY A 573 19.00 -21.67 16.00
CA GLY A 573 19.49 -20.32 15.72
C GLY A 573 18.46 -19.34 15.16
N LEU A 574 18.94 -18.14 14.83
CA LEU A 574 18.13 -17.00 14.38
C LEU A 574 17.18 -17.34 13.22
N MET A 575 17.65 -18.13 12.26
CA MET A 575 16.90 -18.52 11.06
C MET A 575 16.31 -19.95 11.14
N GLN A 576 16.40 -20.62 12.31
CA GLN A 576 15.95 -22.00 12.54
C GLN A 576 16.33 -22.97 11.40
N VAL A 577 17.62 -23.02 11.06
CA VAL A 577 18.13 -23.99 10.07
C VAL A 577 18.32 -25.34 10.76
N LEU A 578 18.04 -26.45 10.06
CA LEU A 578 18.39 -27.78 10.56
C LEU A 578 19.92 -27.98 10.48
N PRO A 579 20.62 -28.44 11.55
CA PRO A 579 22.07 -28.66 11.53
C PRO A 579 22.56 -29.63 10.43
N ARG A 580 21.69 -30.52 9.92
CA ARG A 580 22.00 -31.36 8.75
C ARG A 580 22.08 -30.54 7.46
N THR A 581 21.20 -29.55 7.29
CA THR A 581 21.13 -28.64 6.13
C THR A 581 22.28 -27.64 6.18
N ALA A 582 22.54 -27.02 7.34
CA ALA A 582 23.65 -26.06 7.52
C ALA A 582 25.02 -26.66 7.15
N ARG A 583 25.27 -27.93 7.49
CA ARG A 583 26.48 -28.66 7.07
C ARG A 583 26.60 -28.90 5.56
N GLN A 584 25.51 -28.82 4.79
CA GLN A 584 25.56 -28.86 3.32
C GLN A 584 26.01 -27.51 2.73
N TYR A 585 25.89 -26.43 3.50
CA TYR A 585 26.34 -25.08 3.15
C TYR A 585 27.70 -24.71 3.78
N GLY A 586 28.33 -25.66 4.50
CA GLY A 586 29.64 -25.48 5.15
C GLY A 586 29.60 -25.09 6.63
N PHE A 587 28.41 -24.84 7.20
CA PHE A 587 28.26 -24.31 8.55
C PHE A 587 28.04 -25.38 9.61
N THR A 588 28.50 -25.13 10.84
CA THR A 588 28.48 -26.07 11.97
C THR A 588 27.86 -25.49 13.24
N ASP A 589 28.17 -24.24 13.57
CA ASP A 589 27.62 -23.50 14.71
C ASP A 589 26.48 -22.61 14.23
N LEU A 590 25.23 -22.97 14.52
CA LEU A 590 24.06 -22.16 14.17
C LEU A 590 23.63 -21.20 15.29
N THR A 591 24.34 -21.21 16.42
CA THR A 591 24.16 -20.32 17.56
C THR A 591 24.95 -19.02 17.42
N ASP A 592 26.02 -19.01 16.61
CA ASP A 592 26.61 -17.78 16.09
C ASP A 592 25.63 -17.01 15.18
N PRO A 593 25.31 -15.73 15.46
CA PRO A 593 24.37 -14.93 14.66
C PRO A 593 24.72 -14.83 13.18
N GLU A 594 25.98 -14.57 12.84
CA GLU A 594 26.43 -14.38 11.45
C GLU A 594 26.26 -15.67 10.65
N THR A 595 26.75 -16.79 11.19
CA THR A 595 26.60 -18.13 10.62
C THR A 595 25.13 -18.54 10.48
N SER A 596 24.29 -18.21 11.46
CA SER A 596 22.86 -18.53 11.44
C SER A 596 22.11 -17.78 10.33
N ILE A 597 22.41 -16.48 10.18
CA ILE A 597 21.83 -15.63 9.13
C ILE A 597 22.29 -16.09 7.74
N GLN A 598 23.59 -16.30 7.55
CA GLN A 598 24.14 -16.74 6.27
C GLN A 598 23.59 -18.11 5.86
N ALA A 599 23.50 -19.07 6.79
CA ALA A 599 22.90 -20.38 6.53
C ALA A 599 21.40 -20.30 6.19
N GLY A 600 20.67 -19.35 6.79
CA GLY A 600 19.26 -19.12 6.51
C GLY A 600 19.02 -18.52 5.12
N VAL A 601 19.76 -17.46 4.77
CA VAL A 601 19.67 -16.82 3.44
C VAL A 601 20.03 -17.80 2.32
N ILE A 602 21.09 -18.59 2.49
CA ILE A 602 21.45 -19.66 1.55
C ILE A 602 20.36 -20.75 1.47
N HIS A 603 19.62 -20.99 2.56
CA HIS A 603 18.47 -21.90 2.51
C HIS A 603 17.27 -21.29 1.77
N MET A 604 16.99 -19.99 1.92
CA MET A 604 15.96 -19.27 1.15
C MET A 604 16.25 -19.32 -0.36
N ASP A 605 17.50 -19.03 -0.75
CA ASP A 605 17.97 -19.12 -2.13
C ASP A 605 17.84 -20.53 -2.69
N TRP A 606 18.32 -21.52 -1.95
CA TRP A 606 18.13 -22.94 -2.29
C TRP A 606 16.65 -23.30 -2.43
N VAL A 607 15.73 -22.69 -1.69
CA VAL A 607 14.28 -22.88 -1.88
C VAL A 607 13.76 -22.15 -3.14
N ARG A 608 14.27 -20.94 -3.46
CA ARG A 608 13.93 -20.14 -4.65
C ARG A 608 14.18 -20.89 -5.96
N ASP A 609 15.32 -21.56 -6.07
CA ASP A 609 15.69 -22.47 -7.17
C ASP A 609 14.68 -23.60 -7.46
N ARG A 610 13.79 -23.93 -6.51
CA ARG A 610 12.75 -24.97 -6.69
C ARG A 610 11.43 -24.42 -7.22
N PHE A 611 11.35 -23.13 -7.50
CA PHE A 611 10.24 -22.50 -8.22
C PHE A 611 10.76 -21.92 -9.56
N PRO A 612 9.94 -21.90 -10.63
CA PRO A 612 10.34 -21.37 -11.94
C PRO A 612 10.80 -19.91 -11.87
N ASP A 613 11.69 -19.55 -12.79
CA ASP A 613 12.26 -18.21 -12.91
C ASP A 613 11.35 -17.22 -13.66
N ASP A 614 10.30 -17.70 -14.34
CA ASP A 614 9.27 -16.88 -15.00
C ASP A 614 8.11 -16.44 -14.08
N LEU A 615 8.20 -16.76 -12.78
CA LEU A 615 7.32 -16.20 -11.75
C LEU A 615 7.70 -14.76 -11.44
N ALA A 616 6.70 -13.89 -11.23
CA ALA A 616 6.91 -12.56 -10.66
C ALA A 616 7.67 -12.68 -9.31
N ALA A 617 8.69 -11.85 -9.12
CA ALA A 617 9.63 -11.98 -8.00
C ALA A 617 8.93 -11.92 -6.63
N ASP A 618 7.92 -11.06 -6.49
CA ASP A 618 7.16 -10.89 -5.25
C ASP A 618 6.25 -12.09 -4.93
N ASP A 619 5.64 -12.75 -5.94
CA ASP A 619 4.91 -14.01 -5.70
C ASP A 619 5.84 -15.20 -5.48
N ARG A 620 6.98 -15.23 -6.17
CA ARG A 620 8.03 -16.23 -5.97
C ARG A 620 8.53 -16.19 -4.53
N ILE A 621 8.67 -15.02 -3.89
CA ILE A 621 9.15 -14.96 -2.50
C ILE A 621 8.12 -15.48 -1.47
N TRP A 622 6.82 -15.32 -1.71
CA TRP A 622 5.78 -15.91 -0.86
C TRP A 622 5.75 -17.45 -0.98
N LEU A 623 5.92 -17.97 -2.20
CA LEU A 623 6.11 -19.41 -2.45
C LEU A 623 7.39 -19.95 -1.82
N VAL A 624 8.47 -19.15 -1.77
CA VAL A 624 9.72 -19.48 -1.06
C VAL A 624 9.50 -19.56 0.44
N LEU A 625 8.83 -18.58 1.07
CA LEU A 625 8.57 -18.60 2.50
C LEU A 625 7.67 -19.78 2.90
N ALA A 626 6.63 -20.09 2.13
CA ALA A 626 5.86 -21.33 2.30
C ALA A 626 6.73 -22.60 2.11
N GLY A 627 7.67 -22.55 1.16
CA GLY A 627 8.59 -23.64 0.84
C GLY A 627 9.71 -23.85 1.86
N TYR A 628 10.05 -22.83 2.64
CA TYR A 628 10.96 -22.87 3.77
C TYR A 628 10.27 -23.54 4.97
N ASN A 629 9.06 -23.08 5.32
CA ASN A 629 8.29 -23.59 6.46
C ASN A 629 7.80 -25.04 6.26
N ALA A 630 7.13 -25.33 5.13
CA ALA A 630 6.46 -26.60 4.89
C ALA A 630 7.09 -27.47 3.78
N GLY A 631 8.23 -27.04 3.23
CA GLY A 631 8.94 -27.74 2.16
C GLY A 631 8.34 -27.48 0.76
N HIS A 632 9.19 -27.04 -0.16
CA HIS A 632 8.85 -26.77 -1.57
C HIS A 632 8.06 -27.89 -2.28
N GLY A 633 8.17 -29.15 -1.83
CA GLY A 633 7.41 -30.29 -2.35
C GLY A 633 5.90 -30.15 -2.13
N HIS A 634 5.47 -29.79 -0.91
CA HIS A 634 4.06 -29.57 -0.59
C HIS A 634 3.53 -28.30 -1.27
N VAL A 635 4.32 -27.22 -1.35
CA VAL A 635 3.95 -26.01 -2.12
C VAL A 635 3.76 -26.34 -3.60
N ARG A 636 4.62 -27.17 -4.21
CA ARG A 636 4.43 -27.67 -5.58
C ARG A 636 3.16 -28.52 -5.76
N ASP A 637 2.67 -29.20 -4.72
CA ASP A 637 1.36 -29.85 -4.76
C ASP A 637 0.19 -28.87 -4.54
N ALA A 638 0.38 -27.80 -3.76
CA ALA A 638 -0.60 -26.73 -3.61
C ALA A 638 -0.80 -25.99 -4.94
N ARG A 639 0.28 -25.64 -5.66
CA ARG A 639 0.22 -25.06 -7.03
C ARG A 639 -0.53 -25.96 -8.01
N ARG A 640 -0.28 -27.28 -7.99
CA ARG A 640 -1.05 -28.26 -8.79
C ARG A 640 -2.52 -28.32 -8.39
N LEU A 641 -2.83 -28.17 -7.10
CA LEU A 641 -4.21 -28.17 -6.63
C LEU A 641 -4.93 -26.87 -6.98
N ALA A 642 -4.28 -25.70 -6.87
CA ALA A 642 -4.81 -24.41 -7.31
C ALA A 642 -5.28 -24.48 -8.76
N LYS A 643 -4.41 -24.93 -9.68
CA LYS A 643 -4.77 -25.13 -11.10
C LYS A 643 -5.94 -26.12 -11.33
N ARG A 644 -6.13 -27.12 -10.45
CA ARG A 644 -7.29 -28.03 -10.51
C ARG A 644 -8.58 -27.42 -9.93
N LEU A 645 -8.48 -26.37 -9.13
CA LEU A 645 -9.60 -25.64 -8.52
C LEU A 645 -9.97 -24.37 -9.32
N GLY A 646 -9.31 -24.09 -10.44
CA GLY A 646 -9.51 -22.85 -11.20
C GLY A 646 -8.83 -21.61 -10.59
N LEU A 647 -7.93 -21.81 -9.62
CA LEU A 647 -7.13 -20.76 -8.99
C LEU A 647 -5.79 -20.62 -9.71
N ASP A 648 -5.20 -19.43 -9.62
CA ASP A 648 -3.87 -19.15 -10.17
C ASP A 648 -2.81 -20.06 -9.50
N PRO A 649 -2.05 -20.87 -10.25
CA PRO A 649 -0.99 -21.70 -9.67
C PRO A 649 0.27 -20.93 -9.29
N ASP A 650 0.40 -19.67 -9.67
CA ASP A 650 1.65 -18.91 -9.70
C ASP A 650 1.62 -17.75 -8.69
N GLN A 651 0.43 -17.23 -8.37
CA GLN A 651 0.20 -16.30 -7.25
C GLN A 651 0.04 -17.01 -5.88
N TRP A 652 0.64 -16.49 -4.81
CA TRP A 652 0.46 -17.10 -3.47
C TRP A 652 -0.88 -16.75 -2.82
N PHE A 653 -1.15 -15.45 -2.64
CA PHE A 653 -2.32 -14.99 -1.90
C PHE A 653 -3.61 -15.24 -2.68
N ASP A 654 -4.68 -15.51 -1.93
CA ASP A 654 -6.00 -15.81 -2.45
C ASP A 654 -6.12 -16.99 -3.44
N ASN A 655 -5.01 -17.67 -3.75
CA ASN A 655 -4.90 -18.70 -4.76
C ASN A 655 -4.18 -19.95 -4.22
N VAL A 656 -2.84 -20.01 -4.30
CA VAL A 656 -2.08 -21.18 -3.83
C VAL A 656 -2.24 -21.39 -2.32
N GLU A 657 -2.42 -20.35 -1.51
CA GLU A 657 -2.71 -20.51 -0.08
C GLU A 657 -4.07 -21.20 0.19
N LYS A 658 -5.11 -20.89 -0.60
CA LYS A 658 -6.43 -21.57 -0.50
C LYS A 658 -6.30 -23.05 -0.84
N ALA A 659 -5.50 -23.38 -1.86
CA ALA A 659 -5.15 -24.77 -2.17
C ALA A 659 -4.29 -25.43 -1.08
N MET A 660 -3.35 -24.70 -0.45
CA MET A 660 -2.48 -25.22 0.61
C MET A 660 -3.29 -25.62 1.85
N LEU A 661 -4.28 -24.81 2.26
CA LEU A 661 -5.23 -25.18 3.32
C LEU A 661 -5.91 -26.52 3.03
N LYS A 662 -6.41 -26.70 1.79
CA LYS A 662 -7.11 -27.93 1.35
C LYS A 662 -6.24 -29.19 1.36
N LEU A 663 -4.90 -29.09 1.29
CA LEU A 663 -4.01 -30.25 1.47
C LEU A 663 -3.99 -30.82 2.90
N SER A 664 -4.68 -30.16 3.85
CA SER A 664 -4.99 -30.73 5.17
C SER A 664 -6.15 -31.75 5.12
N GLU A 665 -6.99 -31.71 4.08
CA GLU A 665 -8.18 -32.57 3.97
C GLU A 665 -7.83 -33.90 3.27
N PRO A 666 -8.30 -35.07 3.77
CA PRO A 666 -7.90 -36.37 3.21
C PRO A 666 -8.23 -36.59 1.73
N GLU A 667 -9.21 -35.89 1.16
CA GLU A 667 -9.62 -36.05 -0.23
C GLU A 667 -8.61 -35.44 -1.23
N TYR A 668 -8.02 -34.28 -0.93
CA TYR A 668 -6.96 -33.68 -1.75
C TYR A 668 -5.58 -34.23 -1.39
N ALA A 669 -5.33 -34.50 -0.09
CA ALA A 669 -4.06 -35.04 0.39
C ALA A 669 -3.68 -36.38 -0.28
N ARG A 670 -4.67 -37.26 -0.53
CA ARG A 670 -4.46 -38.53 -1.27
C ARG A 670 -4.08 -38.34 -2.75
N GLN A 671 -4.28 -37.14 -3.30
CA GLN A 671 -4.02 -36.77 -4.69
C GLN A 671 -2.80 -35.84 -4.84
N ALA A 672 -2.04 -35.64 -3.77
CA ALA A 672 -0.80 -34.87 -3.71
C ALA A 672 0.41 -35.81 -3.71
N ARG A 673 1.49 -35.45 -4.40
CA ARG A 673 2.70 -36.29 -4.50
C ARG A 673 3.40 -36.48 -3.16
N HIS A 674 3.36 -35.47 -2.29
CA HIS A 674 3.98 -35.51 -0.96
C HIS A 674 2.94 -35.77 0.15
N GLY A 675 1.67 -35.95 -0.20
CA GLY A 675 0.60 -36.30 0.73
C GLY A 675 0.09 -35.12 1.58
N TYR A 676 -0.37 -35.45 2.79
CA TYR A 676 -0.90 -34.51 3.77
C TYR A 676 0.15 -33.50 4.23
N VAL A 677 -0.30 -32.25 4.40
CA VAL A 677 0.43 -31.19 5.12
C VAL A 677 -0.54 -30.46 6.04
N ARG A 678 -0.04 -29.91 7.14
CA ARG A 678 -0.81 -29.00 8.00
C ARG A 678 -0.90 -27.63 7.32
N GLY A 679 -1.74 -27.49 6.29
CA GLY A 679 -1.76 -26.32 5.41
C GLY A 679 -1.90 -24.96 6.11
N HIS A 680 -2.51 -24.93 7.30
CA HIS A 680 -2.63 -23.71 8.12
C HIS A 680 -1.29 -23.20 8.68
N GLU A 681 -0.29 -24.06 8.90
CA GLU A 681 1.03 -23.67 9.43
C GLU A 681 1.79 -22.74 8.45
N PRO A 682 2.05 -23.13 7.17
CA PRO A 682 2.71 -22.25 6.20
C PRO A 682 1.86 -21.06 5.78
N VAL A 683 0.52 -21.20 5.71
CA VAL A 683 -0.37 -20.08 5.39
C VAL A 683 -0.32 -19.01 6.48
N LYS A 684 -0.34 -19.40 7.76
CA LYS A 684 -0.12 -18.45 8.86
C LYS A 684 1.30 -17.88 8.86
N TYR A 685 2.32 -18.72 8.65
CA TYR A 685 3.72 -18.30 8.58
C TYR A 685 3.94 -17.19 7.54
N VAL A 686 3.50 -17.40 6.29
CA VAL A 686 3.65 -16.39 5.23
C VAL A 686 2.87 -15.11 5.54
N ARG A 687 1.61 -15.22 6.00
CA ARG A 687 0.79 -14.06 6.38
C ARG A 687 1.42 -13.25 7.52
N SER A 688 1.91 -13.90 8.57
CA SER A 688 2.57 -13.25 9.73
C SER A 688 3.96 -12.69 9.42
N ILE A 689 4.67 -13.21 8.41
CA ILE A 689 5.90 -12.59 7.89
C ILE A 689 5.57 -11.38 7.02
N ARG A 690 4.62 -11.50 6.09
CA ARG A 690 4.15 -10.37 5.24
C ARG A 690 3.72 -9.17 6.07
N GLN A 691 2.82 -9.39 7.03
CA GLN A 691 2.27 -8.31 7.87
C GLN A 691 3.39 -7.57 8.64
N ARG A 692 4.38 -8.31 9.13
CA ARG A 692 5.55 -7.77 9.84
C ARG A 692 6.54 -7.07 8.91
N TYR A 693 6.76 -7.62 7.72
CA TYR A 693 7.55 -6.98 6.67
C TYR A 693 6.95 -5.63 6.28
N LEU A 694 5.64 -5.57 6.03
CA LEU A 694 4.94 -4.36 5.63
C LEU A 694 5.03 -3.28 6.71
N ALA A 695 4.89 -3.70 7.97
CA ALA A 695 5.15 -2.84 9.12
C ALA A 695 6.60 -2.31 9.13
N TYR A 696 7.60 -3.17 8.93
CA TYR A 696 9.00 -2.76 8.87
C TYR A 696 9.28 -1.78 7.74
N ALA A 697 8.71 -1.98 6.55
CA ALA A 697 8.87 -1.04 5.44
C ALA A 697 8.26 0.32 5.79
N ASN A 698 7.01 0.35 6.25
CA ASN A 698 6.33 1.56 6.70
C ASN A 698 7.06 2.29 7.85
N LEU A 699 7.72 1.55 8.76
CA LEU A 699 8.49 2.09 9.89
C LEU A 699 9.91 2.58 9.51
N LEU A 700 10.34 2.34 8.27
CA LEU A 700 11.65 2.75 7.74
C LEU A 700 11.55 3.76 6.59
N ALA A 701 10.34 4.01 6.09
CA ALA A 701 10.03 5.02 5.08
C ALA A 701 9.53 6.35 5.67
N ASN A 702 9.50 6.46 7.01
CA ASN A 702 9.25 7.68 7.80
C ASN A 702 10.46 7.96 8.70
#